data_AF-A0A9W7CMX2-F1
#
_entry.id   AF-A0A9W7CMX2-F1
#
_cell.length_a   1.000
_cell.length_b   1.000
_cell.length_c   1.000
_cell.angle_alpha   90.00
_cell.angle_beta   90.00
_cell.angle_gamma   90.00
#
_symmetry.space_group_name_H-M   'P 1'
#
loop_
_entity.id
_entity.type
_entity.pdbx_description
1 polymer ?
#
loop_
_entity_poly.entity_id
_entity_poly.type
_entity_poly.pdbx_seq_one_letter_code
_entity_poly.pdbx_strand_id
1 'polypeptide(L)'
;MYRRLLNPNQRRLLLASAALTLPVFSDPPLNRNASTPPVSALGRVAQCQGKKKKHAINVMLQHRRSVLARSLEEKYEPDWSNVLGEGAYGVVVLAKEKSTGTTVALKKIAKRYTDQSSFKKETSALLQIHDEGGHPNVCGLRDMYEDEKHYYLILDLVSGGEMFEHLIQNGAYSEHDAAHHMKNVASALNFLHGIKIIHADLKPENLMMTSWKESNARIKVVDFGCAIADDGSGDKDALNGNKGDVGTTAYWPPEAFPTSSSSRSPPSPAMDMWSLGVILYIMLTGLHPFDLNGVSTDEEIEARIQSDPRPKFEEKLTGHLSPAAVDLIRKLMTADPNARISASEMLAHPWLRGGSAKQIISDSHVRLEKFKEVRDKLEAGIFAVLVTQSTLHNESSNNSRMIEKAFEVFDKEHKGAITPEDISRVLADETDIKLTSQEQRHISDIMSGNKKAGKKKVDLTSFSDLMSSLNTVYFAKNQAIFTEGEKGDRMYFINAGKVVVTQNGSQLGTLGQGDFFGEGSMLDPTKYRSATVTTTTPVEVIEIPRHDYERFVKDSASTKTDIEFVRNSRMLKNAKNLIRLQTGMKTHELKQGETVFKEGESGSSMFAVSEDGGELSVTIGGVEVGKMKEGDMFGETALLLNLQKVRSITVTCSSPKCKVLEMQGEEFVQLMSDSPEWVGRSMKDMARRREFNKALNKQHNGTAPLRDLFNMIDTDNDGRLSISEVKTVIKKFDPSFPDEEAIALVESMDLDGNGYITWKEFKRVVGQGDR
;
A
#
# COMPACT_ATOMS: atom_id res chain seq x y z
N MET A 1 13.77 34.55 48.58
CA MET A 1 12.38 34.31 49.04
C MET A 1 11.64 33.71 47.86
N TYR A 2 11.15 32.48 47.76
CA TYR A 2 10.74 31.44 48.71
C TYR A 2 11.59 30.16 48.52
N ARG A 3 12.46 29.87 49.50
CA ARG A 3 12.89 28.49 49.83
C ARG A 3 11.95 28.04 50.94
N ARG A 4 10.88 27.32 50.61
CA ARG A 4 10.07 26.50 51.52
C ARG A 4 8.92 25.92 50.69
N LEU A 5 9.05 24.65 50.31
CA LEU A 5 7.97 23.65 50.11
C LEU A 5 8.55 22.40 49.38
N LEU A 6 9.55 21.74 49.96
CA LEU A 6 9.91 20.37 49.60
C LEU A 6 10.15 19.56 50.89
N ASN A 7 9.55 18.37 50.92
CA ASN A 7 9.47 17.43 52.04
C ASN A 7 10.81 16.68 52.25
N PRO A 8 11.14 16.21 53.48
CA PRO A 8 12.36 15.45 53.80
C PRO A 8 12.70 14.26 52.88
N ASN A 9 11.72 13.59 52.28
CA ASN A 9 11.92 12.47 51.36
C ASN A 9 12.43 12.89 49.96
N GLN A 10 12.25 14.16 49.57
CA GLN A 10 12.79 14.69 48.31
C GLN A 10 14.25 15.20 48.43
N ARG A 11 14.79 15.32 49.65
CA ARG A 11 16.21 15.65 49.87
C ARG A 11 17.15 14.43 49.82
N ARG A 12 16.62 13.21 49.95
CA ARG A 12 17.45 11.98 49.91
C ARG A 12 17.78 11.49 48.49
N LEU A 13 17.06 11.93 47.46
CA LEU A 13 17.32 11.51 46.07
C LEU A 13 18.35 12.39 45.33
N LEU A 14 18.71 13.56 45.86
CA LEU A 14 19.63 14.51 45.21
C LEU A 14 21.10 14.39 45.66
N LEU A 15 21.43 13.43 46.52
CA LEU A 15 22.80 13.15 46.97
C LEU A 15 23.39 11.85 46.41
N ALA A 16 22.71 11.15 45.49
CA ALA A 16 23.20 9.91 44.87
C ALA A 16 23.61 10.05 43.39
N SER A 17 23.59 11.26 42.81
CA SER A 17 23.91 11.50 41.38
C SER A 17 25.14 12.39 41.15
N ALA A 18 26.00 12.56 42.15
CA ALA A 18 27.22 13.38 42.03
C ALA A 18 28.44 12.67 42.62
N ALA A 19 28.77 11.49 42.10
CA ALA A 19 30.11 10.91 42.21
C ALA A 19 30.23 9.75 41.22
N LEU A 20 30.89 9.96 40.08
CA LEU A 20 31.68 8.95 39.37
C LEU A 20 32.58 9.69 38.38
N THR A 21 33.64 10.29 38.92
CA THR A 21 34.87 10.63 38.20
C THR A 21 35.62 9.34 37.86
N LEU A 22 36.17 9.29 36.64
CA LEU A 22 37.02 8.24 36.07
C LEU A 22 38.12 7.78 37.05
N PRO A 23 38.42 6.48 37.18
CA PRO A 23 39.66 6.05 37.81
C PRO A 23 40.79 6.02 36.78
N VAL A 24 41.84 6.77 37.12
CA VAL A 24 43.18 6.75 36.53
C VAL A 24 43.85 5.41 36.85
N PHE A 25 44.50 4.81 35.84
CA PHE A 25 45.35 3.63 35.98
C PHE A 25 46.47 3.87 37.01
N SER A 26 46.59 2.96 37.97
CA SER A 26 47.81 2.79 38.76
C SER A 26 48.04 1.29 38.98
N ASP A 27 49.19 0.81 38.49
CA ASP A 27 49.66 -0.57 38.62
C ASP A 27 49.91 -0.97 40.07
N PRO A 28 49.58 -2.21 40.48
CA PRO A 28 50.12 -2.81 41.71
C PRO A 28 51.21 -3.87 41.41
N PRO A 29 52.05 -4.19 42.40
CA PRO A 29 53.41 -4.69 42.18
C PRO A 29 53.50 -6.20 41.98
N LEU A 30 54.60 -6.58 41.31
CA LEU A 30 55.16 -7.94 41.23
C LEU A 30 55.24 -8.60 42.61
N ASN A 31 54.59 -9.77 42.75
CA ASN A 31 54.98 -10.73 43.77
C ASN A 31 55.26 -12.11 43.13
N ARG A 32 56.46 -12.61 43.40
CA ARG A 32 57.02 -13.87 42.93
C ARG A 32 56.63 -15.00 43.90
N ASN A 33 56.48 -16.19 43.34
CA ASN A 33 56.35 -17.52 43.97
C ASN A 33 54.94 -17.98 44.35
N ALA A 34 54.35 -18.82 43.49
CA ALA A 34 53.87 -20.16 43.88
C ALA A 34 53.44 -20.97 42.64
N SER A 35 54.23 -22.00 42.32
CA SER A 35 53.90 -23.31 41.73
C SER A 35 52.61 -23.50 40.90
N THR A 36 52.83 -23.93 39.66
CA THR A 36 51.87 -24.53 38.72
C THR A 36 51.20 -25.82 39.24
N PRO A 37 49.88 -25.99 39.06
CA PRO A 37 49.23 -27.31 39.01
C PRO A 37 48.70 -27.63 37.60
N PRO A 38 48.36 -28.91 37.31
CA PRO A 38 48.48 -29.49 35.97
C PRO A 38 47.30 -29.22 35.02
N VAL A 39 47.60 -29.38 33.73
CA VAL A 39 46.68 -29.38 32.58
C VAL A 39 45.60 -30.45 32.76
N SER A 40 44.49 -30.12 33.42
CA SER A 40 43.24 -30.90 33.37
C SER A 40 41.97 -30.12 33.74
N ALA A 41 42.04 -28.79 33.95
CA ALA A 41 40.88 -27.97 34.35
C ALA A 41 40.22 -27.17 33.21
N LEU A 42 40.78 -27.17 31.98
CA LEU A 42 40.22 -26.41 30.84
C LEU A 42 38.99 -27.07 30.19
N GLY A 43 38.69 -28.34 30.51
CA GLY A 43 37.50 -29.04 30.00
C GLY A 43 36.19 -28.73 30.74
N ARG A 44 36.23 -28.15 31.95
CA ARG A 44 35.01 -27.90 32.77
C ARG A 44 34.55 -26.45 32.80
N VAL A 45 35.40 -25.49 32.45
CA VAL A 45 35.03 -24.07 32.40
C VAL A 45 34.25 -23.74 31.11
N ALA A 46 34.61 -24.34 29.97
CA ALA A 46 33.86 -24.20 28.71
C ALA A 46 32.46 -24.84 28.78
N GLN A 47 32.31 -25.97 29.48
CA GLN A 47 30.99 -26.57 29.72
C GLN A 47 30.12 -25.78 30.71
N CYS A 48 30.72 -25.01 31.65
CA CYS A 48 29.95 -24.15 32.56
C CYS A 48 29.49 -22.83 31.92
N GLN A 49 30.22 -22.28 30.94
CA GLN A 49 29.78 -21.07 30.22
C GLN A 49 28.72 -21.38 29.15
N GLY A 50 28.85 -22.50 28.42
CA GLY A 50 27.82 -22.95 27.48
C GLY A 50 26.52 -23.38 28.17
N LYS A 51 26.59 -23.94 29.38
CA LYS A 51 25.41 -24.25 30.20
C LYS A 51 24.80 -23.00 30.84
N LYS A 52 25.57 -21.97 31.22
CA LYS A 52 25.02 -20.70 31.75
C LYS A 52 24.31 -19.85 30.69
N LYS A 53 24.75 -19.83 29.42
CA LYS A 53 24.04 -19.15 28.32
C LYS A 53 22.73 -19.87 27.91
N LYS A 54 22.75 -21.20 27.78
CA LYS A 54 21.52 -22.00 27.55
C LYS A 54 20.56 -21.97 28.75
N HIS A 55 21.08 -21.77 29.96
CA HIS A 55 20.28 -21.55 31.15
C HIS A 55 19.77 -20.11 31.22
N ALA A 56 20.47 -19.07 30.77
CA ALA A 56 19.95 -17.69 30.75
C ALA A 56 18.76 -17.50 29.79
N ILE A 57 18.81 -18.11 28.59
CA ILE A 57 17.70 -18.06 27.62
C ILE A 57 16.49 -18.87 28.12
N ASN A 58 16.70 -20.04 28.74
CA ASN A 58 15.62 -20.83 29.34
C ASN A 58 15.11 -20.27 30.68
N VAL A 59 15.97 -19.59 31.45
CA VAL A 59 15.61 -18.92 32.70
C VAL A 59 14.85 -17.64 32.41
N MET A 60 15.06 -16.94 31.29
CA MET A 60 14.18 -15.84 30.86
C MET A 60 12.83 -16.31 30.32
N LEU A 61 12.76 -17.44 29.59
CA LEU A 61 11.48 -18.07 29.25
C LEU A 61 10.71 -18.57 30.50
N GLN A 62 11.41 -18.83 31.61
CA GLN A 62 10.80 -19.22 32.90
C GLN A 62 10.56 -18.06 33.88
N HIS A 63 11.35 -16.97 33.86
CA HIS A 63 11.17 -15.79 34.73
C HIS A 63 10.31 -14.69 34.12
N ARG A 64 9.99 -14.73 32.81
CA ARG A 64 8.92 -13.92 32.19
C ARG A 64 7.62 -14.70 31.98
N ARG A 65 7.53 -15.95 32.46
CA ARG A 65 6.24 -16.66 32.59
C ARG A 65 5.27 -15.98 33.57
N SER A 66 5.73 -15.03 34.39
CA SER A 66 4.85 -14.17 35.19
C SER A 66 4.33 -12.93 34.45
N VAL A 67 4.74 -12.70 33.19
CA VAL A 67 4.18 -11.65 32.30
C VAL A 67 3.09 -12.22 31.38
N LEU A 68 2.92 -13.56 31.34
CA LEU A 68 1.86 -14.27 30.61
C LEU A 68 0.45 -14.15 31.23
N ALA A 69 0.16 -13.06 31.96
CA ALA A 69 -1.13 -12.86 32.61
C ALA A 69 -1.70 -11.43 32.42
N ARG A 70 -1.10 -10.61 31.55
CA ARG A 70 -1.69 -9.33 31.14
C ARG A 70 -1.84 -9.33 29.63
N SER A 71 -3.07 -9.15 29.16
CA SER A 71 -3.30 -9.03 27.72
C SER A 71 -2.58 -7.77 27.20
N LEU A 72 -2.08 -7.80 25.97
CA LEU A 72 -1.47 -6.65 25.28
C LEU A 72 -2.33 -5.39 25.45
N GLU A 73 -3.65 -5.60 25.37
CA GLU A 73 -4.71 -4.60 25.48
C GLU A 73 -4.87 -4.03 26.89
N GLU A 74 -4.27 -4.61 27.93
CA GLU A 74 -4.28 -4.01 29.28
C GLU A 74 -3.32 -2.82 29.39
N LYS A 75 -2.18 -2.89 28.69
CA LYS A 75 -1.13 -1.86 28.75
C LYS A 75 -1.13 -0.94 27.53
N TYR A 76 -1.42 -1.48 26.35
CA TYR A 76 -1.42 -0.75 25.10
C TYR A 76 -2.82 -0.69 24.49
N GLU A 77 -3.07 0.40 23.78
CA GLU A 77 -4.24 0.60 22.93
C GLU A 77 -3.72 0.65 21.49
N PRO A 78 -3.73 -0.48 20.75
CA PRO A 78 -3.34 -0.51 19.36
C PRO A 78 -4.37 0.20 18.50
N ASP A 79 -3.90 1.09 17.62
CA ASP A 79 -4.69 1.70 16.56
C ASP A 79 -4.49 0.89 15.29
N TRP A 80 -5.25 -0.21 15.16
CA TRP A 80 -5.19 -1.09 14.00
C TRP A 80 -5.60 -0.41 12.69
N SER A 81 -6.25 0.76 12.77
CA SER A 81 -6.58 1.59 11.62
C SER A 81 -5.42 2.49 11.18
N ASN A 82 -4.34 2.55 11.97
CA ASN A 82 -3.17 3.38 11.68
C ASN A 82 -1.92 2.53 11.48
N VAL A 83 -1.87 1.87 10.33
CA VAL A 83 -0.70 1.11 9.89
C VAL A 83 0.42 2.07 9.50
N LEU A 84 1.59 1.86 10.09
CA LEU A 84 2.81 2.65 9.92
C LEU A 84 3.76 2.04 8.89
N GLY A 85 3.65 0.73 8.63
CA GLY A 85 4.45 0.02 7.63
C GLY A 85 4.24 -1.49 7.71
N GLU A 86 4.59 -2.20 6.64
CA GLU A 86 4.48 -3.65 6.53
C GLU A 86 5.78 -4.25 5.98
N GLY A 87 6.12 -5.45 6.46
CA GLY A 87 7.25 -6.22 5.95
C GLY A 87 6.87 -7.68 5.74
N ALA A 88 7.78 -8.48 5.20
CA ALA A 88 7.55 -9.88 4.80
C ALA A 88 6.95 -10.79 5.89
N TYR A 89 7.02 -10.41 7.16
CA TYR A 89 6.65 -11.23 8.31
C TYR A 89 5.52 -10.65 9.19
N GLY A 90 5.07 -9.40 8.95
CA GLY A 90 4.09 -8.77 9.82
C GLY A 90 3.81 -7.28 9.57
N VAL A 91 2.82 -6.75 10.31
CA VAL A 91 2.31 -5.37 10.21
C VAL A 91 2.77 -4.52 11.39
N VAL A 92 3.14 -3.27 11.14
CA VAL A 92 3.50 -2.28 12.16
C VAL A 92 2.38 -1.26 12.28
N VAL A 93 1.76 -1.14 13.45
CA VAL A 93 0.67 -0.18 13.69
C VAL A 93 1.05 0.84 14.76
N LEU A 94 0.42 2.00 14.75
CA LEU A 94 0.48 2.94 15.86
C LEU A 94 -0.22 2.31 17.07
N ALA A 95 0.37 2.46 18.24
CA ALA A 95 -0.29 2.11 19.49
C ALA A 95 -0.01 3.18 20.54
N LYS A 96 -0.82 3.21 21.59
CA LYS A 96 -0.67 4.15 22.69
C LYS A 96 -0.57 3.38 24.00
N GLU A 97 0.46 3.67 24.79
CA GLU A 97 0.53 3.14 26.15
C GLU A 97 -0.53 3.82 27.02
N LYS A 98 -1.41 3.04 27.65
CA LYS A 98 -2.59 3.55 28.36
C LYS A 98 -2.23 4.39 29.58
N SER A 99 -1.17 4.02 30.30
CA SER A 99 -0.76 4.70 31.55
C SER A 99 -0.09 6.05 31.32
N THR A 100 0.68 6.18 30.24
CA THR A 100 1.51 7.35 29.97
C THR A 100 0.95 8.21 28.83
N GLY A 101 0.09 7.63 27.99
CA GLY A 101 -0.35 8.22 26.74
C GLY A 101 0.74 8.26 25.66
N THR A 102 1.90 7.65 25.90
CA THR A 102 3.03 7.65 24.95
C THR A 102 2.68 6.81 23.72
N THR A 103 2.95 7.35 22.53
CA THR A 103 2.77 6.65 21.27
C THR A 103 3.97 5.74 20.96
N VAL A 104 3.66 4.56 20.44
CA VAL A 104 4.62 3.49 20.16
C VAL A 104 4.29 2.86 18.81
N ALA A 105 5.27 2.19 18.20
CA ALA A 105 5.01 1.32 17.07
C ALA A 105 4.81 -0.10 17.57
N LEU A 106 3.83 -0.83 17.04
CA LEU A 106 3.50 -2.19 17.44
C LEU A 106 3.61 -3.08 16.21
N LYS A 107 4.66 -3.90 16.16
CA LYS A 107 4.89 -4.87 15.09
C LYS A 107 4.24 -6.19 15.45
N LYS A 108 3.18 -6.58 14.74
CA LYS A 108 2.47 -7.85 14.87
C LYS A 108 2.96 -8.82 13.80
N ILE A 109 3.53 -9.94 14.25
CA ILE A 109 4.20 -10.94 13.40
C ILE A 109 3.41 -12.24 13.47
N ALA A 110 3.03 -12.81 12.33
CA ALA A 110 2.21 -14.01 12.28
C ALA A 110 3.07 -15.28 12.34
N LYS A 111 2.83 -16.15 13.33
CA LYS A 111 3.60 -17.40 13.54
C LYS A 111 3.55 -18.36 12.35
N ARG A 112 2.55 -18.25 11.48
CA ARG A 112 2.39 -19.09 10.27
C ARG A 112 3.33 -18.72 9.12
N TYR A 113 3.84 -17.49 9.10
CA TYR A 113 4.69 -16.96 8.02
C TYR A 113 6.14 -16.77 8.45
N THR A 114 6.44 -17.05 9.71
CA THR A 114 7.77 -16.90 10.28
C THR A 114 8.22 -18.25 10.78
N ASP A 115 9.30 -18.79 10.21
CA ASP A 115 9.93 -19.95 10.81
C ASP A 115 10.44 -19.56 12.20
N GLN A 116 10.43 -20.49 13.16
CA GLN A 116 10.79 -20.16 14.54
C GLN A 116 12.23 -19.60 14.66
N SER A 117 13.07 -19.77 13.63
CA SER A 117 14.45 -19.28 13.60
C SER A 117 14.57 -17.80 13.23
N SER A 118 13.87 -17.30 12.20
CA SER A 118 13.91 -15.88 11.80
C SER A 118 13.31 -14.96 12.87
N PHE A 119 12.16 -15.31 13.45
CA PHE A 119 11.59 -14.56 14.57
C PHE A 119 12.55 -14.49 15.76
N LYS A 120 13.21 -15.61 16.09
CA LYS A 120 14.19 -15.66 17.17
C LYS A 120 15.42 -14.80 16.87
N LYS A 121 15.83 -14.65 15.61
CA LYS A 121 16.97 -13.78 15.23
C LYS A 121 16.66 -12.31 15.53
N GLU A 122 15.57 -11.78 14.97
CA GLU A 122 15.16 -10.37 15.18
C GLU A 122 14.94 -10.06 16.66
N THR A 123 14.19 -10.93 17.36
CA THR A 123 13.91 -10.71 18.79
C THR A 123 15.13 -10.86 19.68
N SER A 124 16.05 -11.78 19.39
CA SER A 124 17.30 -11.92 20.16
C SER A 124 18.18 -10.67 20.01
N ALA A 125 18.30 -10.13 18.79
CA ALA A 125 19.05 -8.91 18.55
C ALA A 125 18.43 -7.72 19.30
N LEU A 126 17.11 -7.51 19.16
CA LEU A 126 16.40 -6.42 19.82
C LEU A 126 16.42 -6.51 21.36
N LEU A 127 16.31 -7.72 21.91
CA LEU A 127 16.43 -7.94 23.36
C LEU A 127 17.85 -7.65 23.84
N GLN A 128 18.87 -8.09 23.11
CA GLN A 128 20.26 -7.81 23.47
C GLN A 128 20.56 -6.31 23.39
N ILE A 129 20.05 -5.60 22.38
CA ILE A 129 20.14 -4.13 22.30
C ILE A 129 19.51 -3.48 23.53
N HIS A 130 18.32 -3.93 23.92
CA HIS A 130 17.61 -3.42 25.10
C HIS A 130 18.39 -3.67 26.39
N ASP A 131 18.90 -4.89 26.59
CA ASP A 131 19.59 -5.30 27.82
C ASP A 131 20.94 -4.58 28.01
N GLU A 132 21.58 -4.18 26.91
CA GLU A 132 22.80 -3.35 26.90
C GLU A 132 22.49 -1.84 27.00
N GLY A 133 21.23 -1.46 27.25
CA GLY A 133 20.80 -0.08 27.53
C GLY A 133 20.29 0.71 26.32
N GLY A 134 20.27 0.11 25.12
CA GLY A 134 19.80 0.73 23.89
C GLY A 134 20.71 1.85 23.35
N HIS A 135 20.37 2.40 22.18
CA HIS A 135 21.10 3.50 21.56
C HIS A 135 20.13 4.52 20.92
N PRO A 136 20.38 5.85 21.04
CA PRO A 136 19.47 6.88 20.55
C PRO A 136 19.18 6.81 19.03
N ASN A 137 20.13 6.30 18.24
CA ASN A 137 20.02 6.12 16.79
C ASN A 137 19.70 4.67 16.38
N VAL A 138 19.25 3.83 17.30
CA VAL A 138 18.74 2.48 17.03
C VAL A 138 17.28 2.43 17.48
N CYS A 139 16.42 1.74 16.74
CA CYS A 139 15.05 1.48 17.18
C CYS A 139 15.04 0.60 18.43
N GLY A 140 14.45 1.10 19.53
CA GLY A 140 14.38 0.37 20.79
C GLY A 140 13.18 -0.57 20.86
N LEU A 141 13.39 -1.75 21.46
CA LEU A 141 12.32 -2.63 21.91
C LEU A 141 11.88 -2.22 23.32
N ARG A 142 10.58 -1.97 23.49
CA ARG A 142 9.95 -1.52 24.74
C ARG A 142 9.30 -2.66 25.49
N ASP A 143 8.58 -3.52 24.77
CA ASP A 143 7.83 -4.65 25.32
C ASP A 143 7.66 -5.73 24.24
N MET A 144 7.31 -6.95 24.67
CA MET A 144 7.00 -8.05 23.77
C MET A 144 5.85 -8.89 24.34
N TYR A 145 4.91 -9.27 23.48
CA TYR A 145 3.78 -10.13 23.81
C TYR A 145 3.67 -11.28 22.80
N GLU A 146 2.96 -12.33 23.19
CA GLU A 146 2.74 -13.51 22.37
C GLU A 146 1.32 -14.03 22.63
N ASP A 147 0.57 -14.34 21.57
CA ASP A 147 -0.69 -15.08 21.65
C ASP A 147 -0.57 -16.43 20.90
N GLU A 148 -1.66 -17.17 20.72
CA GLU A 148 -1.62 -18.46 20.01
C GLU A 148 -1.12 -18.37 18.56
N LYS A 149 -1.34 -17.24 17.87
CA LYS A 149 -1.15 -17.08 16.42
C LYS A 149 -0.09 -16.05 16.04
N HIS A 150 0.33 -15.20 16.96
CA HIS A 150 1.15 -14.02 16.69
C HIS A 150 2.18 -13.75 17.79
N TYR A 151 3.23 -13.06 17.38
CA TYR A 151 4.12 -12.32 18.26
C TYR A 151 3.88 -10.82 18.10
N TYR A 152 4.12 -10.05 19.15
CA TYR A 152 3.95 -8.60 19.18
C TYR A 152 5.20 -7.96 19.74
N LEU A 153 5.83 -7.07 18.97
CA LEU A 153 6.96 -6.26 19.40
C LEU A 153 6.50 -4.82 19.56
N ILE A 154 6.66 -4.26 20.75
CA ILE A 154 6.42 -2.84 21.01
C ILE A 154 7.73 -2.11 20.82
N LEU A 155 7.79 -1.23 19.84
CA LEU A 155 8.99 -0.54 19.38
C LEU A 155 8.87 0.97 19.59
N ASP A 156 10.01 1.65 19.45
CA ASP A 156 10.03 3.09 19.25
C ASP A 156 9.19 3.49 18.04
N LEU A 157 8.33 4.50 18.20
CA LEU A 157 7.67 5.13 17.06
C LEU A 157 8.68 6.04 16.34
N VAL A 158 8.92 5.76 15.07
CA VAL A 158 9.82 6.56 14.21
C VAL A 158 8.98 7.11 13.05
N SER A 159 8.41 8.30 13.25
CA SER A 159 7.37 8.87 12.37
C SER A 159 7.87 9.96 11.42
N GLY A 160 9.17 10.21 11.38
CA GLY A 160 9.77 11.20 10.50
C GLY A 160 10.00 10.69 9.09
N GLY A 161 9.52 9.51 8.69
CA GLY A 161 9.73 8.99 7.33
C GLY A 161 11.19 8.64 7.03
N GLU A 162 11.47 8.29 5.79
CA GLU A 162 12.80 7.86 5.34
C GLU A 162 13.78 9.04 5.26
N MET A 163 15.04 8.79 5.58
CA MET A 163 16.08 9.82 5.53
C MET A 163 16.23 10.43 4.14
N PHE A 164 16.14 9.63 3.07
CA PHE A 164 16.27 10.13 1.70
C PHE A 164 15.19 11.14 1.30
N GLU A 165 13.97 11.00 1.83
CA GLU A 165 12.90 11.96 1.55
C GLU A 165 13.15 13.32 2.19
N HIS A 166 13.76 13.34 3.39
CA HIS A 166 14.23 14.57 4.01
C HIS A 166 15.31 15.26 3.18
N LEU A 167 16.18 14.47 2.55
CA LEU A 167 17.24 15.02 1.70
C LEU A 167 16.68 15.65 0.42
N ILE A 168 15.65 15.05 -0.16
CA ILE A 168 14.96 15.56 -1.35
C ILE A 168 14.25 16.89 -1.02
N GLN A 169 13.43 16.92 0.04
CA GLN A 169 12.56 18.07 0.32
C GLN A 169 13.30 19.36 0.71
N ASN A 170 14.52 19.25 1.25
CA ASN A 170 15.28 20.42 1.71
C ASN A 170 16.16 21.06 0.63
N GLY A 171 16.13 20.57 -0.62
CA GLY A 171 16.51 21.32 -1.84
C GLY A 171 17.99 21.67 -2.07
N ALA A 172 18.87 21.53 -1.08
CA ALA A 172 20.32 21.62 -1.27
C ALA A 172 21.04 20.75 -0.23
N TYR A 173 21.59 19.63 -0.69
CA TYR A 173 22.30 18.70 0.17
C TYR A 173 23.78 19.09 0.26
N SER A 174 24.33 19.22 1.47
CA SER A 174 25.75 19.47 1.67
C SER A 174 26.48 18.22 2.17
N GLU A 175 27.80 18.13 1.96
CA GLU A 175 28.57 17.07 2.61
C GLU A 175 28.52 17.21 4.14
N HIS A 176 28.28 18.42 4.65
CA HIS A 176 28.14 18.66 6.07
C HIS A 176 26.89 17.97 6.64
N ASP A 177 25.75 18.07 5.94
CA ASP A 177 24.50 17.44 6.37
C ASP A 177 24.61 15.92 6.24
N ALA A 178 25.22 15.45 5.15
CA ALA A 178 25.58 14.05 4.96
C ALA A 178 26.43 13.53 6.13
N ALA A 179 27.50 14.23 6.48
CA ALA A 179 28.37 13.87 7.58
C ALA A 179 27.63 13.84 8.92
N HIS A 180 26.68 14.74 9.14
CA HIS A 180 25.84 14.77 10.34
C HIS A 180 24.99 13.50 10.47
N HIS A 181 24.25 13.12 9.43
CA HIS A 181 23.43 11.90 9.43
C HIS A 181 24.31 10.65 9.54
N MET A 182 25.40 10.59 8.78
CA MET A 182 26.31 9.45 8.75
C MET A 182 27.06 9.25 10.06
N LYS A 183 27.33 10.32 10.81
CA LYS A 183 27.87 10.23 12.18
C LYS A 183 26.90 9.52 13.12
N ASN A 184 25.61 9.80 13.00
CA ASN A 184 24.60 9.15 13.83
C ASN A 184 24.44 7.67 13.47
N VAL A 185 24.48 7.31 12.18
CA VAL A 185 24.47 5.92 11.73
C VAL A 185 25.74 5.19 12.17
N ALA A 186 26.91 5.79 12.01
CA ALA A 186 28.17 5.22 12.49
C ALA A 186 28.19 5.02 14.01
N SER A 187 27.57 5.93 14.79
CA SER A 187 27.39 5.74 16.23
C SER A 187 26.52 4.53 16.55
N ALA A 188 25.40 4.36 15.82
CA ALA A 188 24.53 3.19 15.95
C ALA A 188 25.27 1.89 15.64
N LEU A 189 25.97 1.83 14.50
CA LEU A 189 26.73 0.63 14.11
C LEU A 189 27.86 0.33 15.10
N ASN A 190 28.57 1.35 15.59
CA ASN A 190 29.62 1.15 16.60
C ASN A 190 29.08 0.51 17.89
N PHE A 191 27.89 0.92 18.32
CA PHE A 191 27.19 0.28 19.43
C PHE A 191 26.82 -1.17 19.10
N LEU A 192 26.12 -1.42 17.99
CA LEU A 192 25.67 -2.76 17.58
C LEU A 192 26.84 -3.74 17.44
N HIS A 193 27.89 -3.33 16.74
CA HIS A 193 29.10 -4.14 16.53
C HIS A 193 29.83 -4.42 17.85
N GLY A 194 29.83 -3.46 18.78
CA GLY A 194 30.39 -3.62 20.12
C GLY A 194 29.67 -4.71 20.94
N ILE A 195 28.35 -4.82 20.77
CA ILE A 195 27.53 -5.87 21.38
C ILE A 195 27.36 -7.10 20.48
N LYS A 196 28.19 -7.26 19.45
CA LYS A 196 28.22 -8.44 18.55
C LYS A 196 26.93 -8.65 17.75
N ILE A 197 26.26 -7.58 17.39
CA ILE A 197 25.12 -7.59 16.47
C ILE A 197 25.56 -6.99 15.13
N ILE A 198 25.30 -7.72 14.05
CA ILE A 198 25.46 -7.28 12.66
C ILE A 198 24.06 -7.04 12.10
N HIS A 199 23.83 -5.89 11.47
CA HIS A 199 22.51 -5.57 10.90
C HIS A 199 22.19 -6.41 9.67
N ALA A 200 23.17 -6.59 8.78
CA ALA A 200 23.16 -7.44 7.58
C ALA A 200 22.17 -7.06 6.45
N ASP A 201 21.26 -6.11 6.69
CA ASP A 201 20.39 -5.53 5.64
C ASP A 201 20.33 -3.99 5.73
N LEU A 202 21.49 -3.33 5.78
CA LEU A 202 21.52 -1.88 5.83
C LEU A 202 21.26 -1.28 4.43
N LYS A 203 20.20 -0.49 4.30
CA LYS A 203 19.75 0.15 3.07
C LYS A 203 19.01 1.47 3.37
N PRO A 204 18.81 2.36 2.40
CA PRO A 204 18.12 3.64 2.57
C PRO A 204 16.80 3.57 3.36
N GLU A 205 15.98 2.57 3.08
CA GLU A 205 14.65 2.34 3.66
C GLU A 205 14.73 2.03 5.16
N ASN A 206 15.84 1.43 5.61
CA ASN A 206 16.09 1.08 7.01
C ASN A 206 16.72 2.23 7.82
N LEU A 207 16.79 3.43 7.25
CA LEU A 207 17.30 4.65 7.87
C LEU A 207 16.19 5.70 7.95
N MET A 208 15.50 5.76 9.08
CA MET A 208 14.34 6.65 9.26
C MET A 208 14.63 7.84 10.18
N MET A 209 13.94 8.95 9.97
CA MET A 209 14.02 10.14 10.83
C MET A 209 12.98 10.06 11.95
N THR A 210 13.29 10.60 13.14
CA THR A 210 12.33 10.60 14.27
C THR A 210 11.17 11.57 14.08
N SER A 211 11.35 12.65 13.30
CA SER A 211 10.31 13.66 13.07
C SER A 211 10.57 14.43 11.78
N TRP A 212 9.48 14.87 11.12
CA TRP A 212 9.49 15.79 9.97
C TRP A 212 9.58 17.27 10.36
N LYS A 213 9.21 17.61 11.61
CA LYS A 213 8.95 18.99 12.02
C LYS A 213 9.96 19.53 13.02
N GLU A 214 10.61 18.64 13.76
CA GLU A 214 11.48 19.03 14.87
C GLU A 214 12.90 19.27 14.38
N SER A 215 13.47 20.42 14.76
CA SER A 215 14.85 20.80 14.38
C SER A 215 15.93 19.91 14.98
N ASN A 216 15.59 19.08 15.98
CA ASN A 216 16.48 18.10 16.61
C ASN A 216 16.18 16.65 16.17
N ALA A 217 15.43 16.47 15.08
CA ALA A 217 15.13 15.14 14.53
C ALA A 217 16.42 14.34 14.31
N ARG A 218 16.40 13.06 14.67
CA ARG A 218 17.55 12.16 14.60
C ARG A 218 17.23 11.02 13.67
N ILE A 219 18.27 10.49 13.03
CA ILE A 219 18.15 9.23 12.28
C ILE A 219 18.12 8.05 13.27
N LYS A 220 17.32 7.03 12.96
CA LYS A 220 17.27 5.74 13.64
C LYS A 220 17.41 4.64 12.61
N VAL A 221 18.29 3.69 12.92
CA VAL A 221 18.37 2.40 12.23
C VAL A 221 17.18 1.56 12.69
N VAL A 222 16.40 1.08 11.73
CA VAL A 222 15.19 0.28 11.93
C VAL A 222 15.34 -1.07 11.24
N ASP A 223 14.43 -1.99 11.58
CA ASP A 223 14.29 -3.34 11.01
C ASP A 223 15.48 -4.30 11.17
N PHE A 224 15.41 -5.13 12.22
CA PHE A 224 16.44 -6.13 12.56
C PHE A 224 16.08 -7.53 12.07
N GLY A 225 15.17 -7.66 11.09
CA GLY A 225 14.71 -8.95 10.56
C GLY A 225 15.82 -9.86 10.02
N CYS A 226 16.89 -9.27 9.48
CA CYS A 226 18.06 -9.98 8.95
C CYS A 226 19.25 -10.01 9.92
N ALA A 227 19.11 -9.47 11.14
CA ALA A 227 20.24 -9.26 12.04
C ALA A 227 20.85 -10.59 12.51
N ILE A 228 22.18 -10.57 12.67
CA ILE A 228 22.98 -11.72 13.08
C ILE A 228 23.69 -11.39 14.38
N ALA A 229 23.39 -12.16 15.43
CA ALA A 229 24.15 -12.13 16.67
C ALA A 229 25.34 -13.07 16.54
N ASP A 230 26.56 -12.51 16.50
CA ASP A 230 27.80 -13.29 16.50
C ASP A 230 28.02 -13.86 17.92
N ASP A 231 27.57 -15.09 18.12
CA ASP A 231 27.63 -15.76 19.42
C ASP A 231 28.97 -16.46 19.71
N GLY A 232 29.94 -16.34 18.78
CA GLY A 232 31.26 -16.96 18.87
C GLY A 232 31.25 -18.49 18.82
N SER A 233 30.12 -19.13 18.50
CA SER A 233 29.98 -20.59 18.47
C SER A 233 30.49 -21.24 17.18
N GLY A 234 30.76 -20.45 16.14
CA GLY A 234 31.20 -20.95 14.84
C GLY A 234 30.13 -21.78 14.12
N ASP A 235 28.85 -21.59 14.47
CA ASP A 235 27.75 -22.30 13.83
C ASP A 235 27.60 -21.87 12.36
N LYS A 236 28.02 -22.76 11.46
CA LYS A 236 28.04 -22.53 10.01
C LYS A 236 26.64 -22.56 9.38
N ASP A 237 25.62 -22.98 10.13
CA ASP A 237 24.25 -23.17 9.63
C ASP A 237 23.42 -21.87 9.62
N ALA A 238 23.87 -20.77 10.24
CA ALA A 238 23.15 -19.49 10.21
C ALA A 238 22.99 -18.90 8.78
N LEU A 239 23.84 -19.34 7.84
CA LEU A 239 23.87 -18.95 6.42
C LEU A 239 23.29 -20.01 5.46
N ASN A 240 22.79 -21.15 5.96
CA ASN A 240 22.26 -22.27 5.16
C ASN A 240 20.77 -22.14 4.78
N GLY A 241 20.15 -20.96 5.01
CA GLY A 241 18.90 -20.59 4.35
C GLY A 241 19.08 -20.53 2.83
N ASN A 242 18.04 -20.87 2.08
CA ASN A 242 18.08 -20.87 0.60
C ASN A 242 18.59 -19.52 0.06
N LYS A 243 19.16 -19.52 -1.15
CA LYS A 243 19.43 -18.28 -1.92
C LYS A 243 18.11 -17.47 -1.99
N GLY A 244 17.93 -16.52 -1.09
CA GLY A 244 16.68 -15.75 -0.93
C GLY A 244 16.43 -15.19 0.49
N ASP A 245 17.04 -15.74 1.54
CA ASP A 245 16.63 -15.43 2.93
C ASP A 245 17.37 -14.26 3.63
N VAL A 246 18.27 -13.52 2.96
CA VAL A 246 19.00 -12.42 3.62
C VAL A 246 19.18 -11.26 2.64
N GLY A 247 18.69 -10.08 3.03
CA GLY A 247 19.05 -8.73 2.57
C GLY A 247 18.96 -8.37 1.08
N THR A 248 19.14 -7.08 0.80
CA THR A 248 19.20 -6.53 -0.58
C THR A 248 20.63 -6.60 -1.14
N THR A 249 20.86 -7.47 -2.14
CA THR A 249 22.20 -7.83 -2.64
C THR A 249 22.98 -6.69 -3.29
N ALA A 250 22.32 -5.65 -3.81
CA ALA A 250 22.99 -4.45 -4.34
C ALA A 250 23.89 -3.74 -3.32
N TYR A 251 23.56 -3.86 -2.03
CA TYR A 251 24.30 -3.24 -0.92
C TYR A 251 25.34 -4.18 -0.30
N TRP A 252 25.53 -5.38 -0.84
CA TRP A 252 26.41 -6.39 -0.25
C TRP A 252 27.88 -6.19 -0.62
N PRO A 253 28.79 -6.54 0.31
CA PRO A 253 30.21 -6.56 0.02
C PRO A 253 30.62 -7.80 -0.79
N PRO A 254 31.80 -7.78 -1.45
CA PRO A 254 32.27 -8.90 -2.29
C PRO A 254 32.36 -10.23 -1.52
N GLU A 255 32.71 -10.22 -0.23
CA GLU A 255 32.83 -11.44 0.58
C GLU A 255 31.50 -12.08 0.99
N ALA A 256 30.37 -11.40 0.82
CA ALA A 256 29.03 -11.96 1.10
C ALA A 256 28.57 -12.93 -0.01
N PHE A 257 29.15 -12.81 -1.20
CA PHE A 257 28.80 -13.65 -2.33
C PHE A 257 29.55 -14.99 -2.31
N PRO A 258 28.89 -16.11 -2.66
CA PRO A 258 29.54 -17.41 -2.75
C PRO A 258 30.51 -17.48 -3.93
N THR A 259 31.73 -17.97 -3.73
CA THR A 259 32.70 -18.20 -4.81
C THR A 259 32.62 -19.65 -5.31
N SER A 260 33.04 -19.90 -6.54
CA SER A 260 32.97 -21.21 -7.23
C SER A 260 33.70 -22.36 -6.50
N SER A 261 34.48 -22.05 -5.47
CA SER A 261 35.43 -22.96 -4.81
C SER A 261 35.41 -22.89 -3.27
N SER A 262 34.55 -22.10 -2.63
CA SER A 262 34.45 -22.07 -1.16
C SER A 262 33.06 -21.65 -0.64
N SER A 263 32.69 -22.15 0.54
CA SER A 263 31.52 -21.67 1.30
C SER A 263 31.65 -20.18 1.64
N ARG A 264 30.53 -19.46 1.75
CA ARG A 264 30.49 -18.04 2.14
C ARG A 264 31.37 -17.76 3.36
N SER A 265 32.02 -16.60 3.36
CA SER A 265 32.72 -16.10 4.54
C SER A 265 31.74 -15.91 5.69
N PRO A 266 32.17 -16.12 6.95
CA PRO A 266 31.30 -15.86 8.10
C PRO A 266 30.89 -14.39 8.12
N PRO A 267 29.65 -14.07 8.55
CA PRO A 267 29.19 -12.70 8.66
C PRO A 267 30.10 -11.89 9.58
N SER A 268 30.37 -10.65 9.24
CA SER A 268 31.19 -9.76 10.07
C SER A 268 30.63 -8.35 10.10
N PRO A 269 30.93 -7.56 11.15
CA PRO A 269 30.62 -6.13 11.21
C PRO A 269 31.03 -5.33 9.96
N ALA A 270 32.09 -5.77 9.26
CA ALA A 270 32.56 -5.14 8.04
C ALA A 270 31.49 -5.11 6.93
N MET A 271 30.52 -6.03 6.94
CA MET A 271 29.42 -6.05 5.97
C MET A 271 28.59 -4.78 6.04
N ASP A 272 28.14 -4.39 7.25
CA ASP A 272 27.36 -3.17 7.45
C ASP A 272 28.17 -1.92 7.03
N MET A 273 29.48 -1.94 7.25
CA MET A 273 30.36 -0.83 6.87
C MET A 273 30.46 -0.64 5.35
N TRP A 274 30.42 -1.73 4.58
CA TRP A 274 30.36 -1.65 3.12
C TRP A 274 29.02 -1.08 2.65
N SER A 275 27.91 -1.61 3.17
CA SER A 275 26.57 -1.11 2.85
C SER A 275 26.43 0.38 3.18
N LEU A 276 27.02 0.81 4.30
CA LEU A 276 27.09 2.22 4.67
C LEU A 276 27.91 3.06 3.67
N GLY A 277 28.96 2.49 3.07
CA GLY A 277 29.72 3.11 1.97
C GLY A 277 28.91 3.28 0.70
N VAL A 278 28.10 2.28 0.35
CA VAL A 278 27.15 2.36 -0.78
C VAL A 278 26.11 3.46 -0.54
N ILE A 279 25.48 3.48 0.63
CA ILE A 279 24.49 4.50 1.02
C ILE A 279 25.12 5.90 0.97
N LEU A 280 26.33 6.08 1.53
CA LEU A 280 27.05 7.35 1.49
C LEU A 280 27.30 7.82 0.05
N TYR A 281 27.71 6.91 -0.82
CA TYR A 281 27.95 7.24 -2.23
C TYR A 281 26.66 7.71 -2.92
N ILE A 282 25.55 6.99 -2.70
CA ILE A 282 24.23 7.37 -3.25
C ILE A 282 23.80 8.73 -2.70
N MET A 283 23.93 8.97 -1.39
CA MET A 283 23.61 10.27 -0.78
C MET A 283 24.38 11.42 -1.44
N LEU A 284 25.67 11.23 -1.73
CA LEU A 284 26.54 12.29 -2.24
C LEU A 284 26.48 12.49 -3.77
N THR A 285 25.97 11.51 -4.52
CA THR A 285 26.01 11.53 -6.00
C THR A 285 24.66 11.34 -6.68
N GLY A 286 23.68 10.80 -5.95
CA GLY A 286 22.39 10.35 -6.48
C GLY A 286 22.47 9.08 -7.35
N LEU A 287 23.61 8.37 -7.34
CA LEU A 287 23.87 7.19 -8.17
C LEU A 287 24.46 6.06 -7.33
N HIS A 288 24.33 4.83 -7.79
CA HIS A 288 24.95 3.69 -7.13
C HIS A 288 26.43 3.57 -7.55
N PRO A 289 27.38 3.26 -6.64
CA PRO A 289 28.83 3.26 -6.94
C PRO A 289 29.28 2.25 -8.00
N PHE A 290 28.46 1.22 -8.23
CA PHE A 290 28.67 0.21 -9.26
C PHE A 290 27.69 0.33 -10.42
N ASP A 291 26.89 1.39 -10.47
CA ASP A 291 25.94 1.69 -11.54
C ASP A 291 25.84 3.22 -11.76
N LEU A 292 26.83 3.74 -12.48
CA LEU A 292 27.00 5.19 -12.70
C LEU A 292 26.02 5.80 -13.70
N ASN A 293 25.34 4.97 -14.48
CA ASN A 293 24.31 5.38 -15.41
C ASN A 293 22.91 5.14 -14.85
N GLY A 294 22.78 4.44 -13.71
CA GLY A 294 21.51 4.18 -13.05
C GLY A 294 20.62 3.19 -13.80
N VAL A 295 21.21 2.35 -14.67
CA VAL A 295 20.48 1.43 -15.57
C VAL A 295 20.89 -0.04 -15.39
N SER A 296 21.64 -0.35 -14.34
CA SER A 296 22.24 -1.69 -14.17
C SER A 296 21.49 -2.50 -13.13
N THR A 297 21.23 -3.76 -13.46
CA THR A 297 20.54 -4.71 -12.57
C THR A 297 21.38 -5.08 -11.34
N ASP A 298 20.72 -5.57 -10.29
CA ASP A 298 21.37 -6.09 -9.08
C ASP A 298 22.42 -7.18 -9.38
N GLU A 299 22.21 -8.07 -10.37
CA GLU A 299 23.25 -9.04 -10.74
C GLU A 299 24.40 -8.42 -11.54
N GLU A 300 24.16 -7.38 -12.34
CA GLU A 300 25.23 -6.65 -13.00
C GLU A 300 26.05 -5.86 -11.98
N ILE A 301 25.38 -5.29 -10.97
CA ILE A 301 26.00 -4.66 -9.82
C ILE A 301 26.80 -5.70 -9.02
N GLU A 302 26.23 -6.86 -8.71
CA GLU A 302 26.91 -7.99 -8.05
C GLU A 302 28.13 -8.44 -8.86
N ALA A 303 27.98 -8.66 -10.17
CA ALA A 303 29.06 -9.07 -11.04
C ALA A 303 30.17 -8.00 -11.08
N ARG A 304 29.80 -6.71 -11.05
CA ARG A 304 30.77 -5.60 -10.94
C ARG A 304 31.45 -5.58 -9.58
N ILE A 305 30.72 -5.80 -8.49
CA ILE A 305 31.30 -5.90 -7.14
C ILE A 305 32.28 -7.07 -7.07
N GLN A 306 31.92 -8.23 -7.62
CA GLN A 306 32.78 -9.42 -7.62
C GLN A 306 33.99 -9.28 -8.56
N SER A 307 33.85 -8.61 -9.70
CA SER A 307 34.93 -8.46 -10.69
C SER A 307 35.87 -7.29 -10.40
N ASP A 308 35.33 -6.15 -9.98
CA ASP A 308 36.06 -4.95 -9.62
C ASP A 308 35.37 -4.24 -8.43
N PRO A 309 35.65 -4.67 -7.19
CA PRO A 309 35.00 -4.14 -5.97
C PRO A 309 35.38 -2.68 -5.65
N ARG A 310 36.06 -1.96 -6.55
CA ARG A 310 36.44 -0.56 -6.32
C ARG A 310 35.31 0.38 -6.74
N PRO A 311 34.80 1.25 -5.83
CA PRO A 311 33.84 2.27 -6.23
C PRO A 311 34.46 3.20 -7.28
N LYS A 312 33.64 3.60 -8.25
CA LYS A 312 34.09 4.44 -9.36
C LYS A 312 33.98 5.92 -8.98
N PHE A 313 35.01 6.68 -9.35
CA PHE A 313 35.06 8.13 -9.14
C PHE A 313 35.31 8.79 -10.48
N GLU A 314 34.23 9.05 -11.22
CA GLU A 314 34.31 9.80 -12.48
C GLU A 314 34.30 11.30 -12.19
N GLU A 315 35.20 12.05 -12.83
CA GLU A 315 35.36 13.51 -12.59
C GLU A 315 34.03 14.26 -12.76
N LYS A 316 33.24 13.90 -13.78
CA LYS A 316 31.94 14.51 -14.06
C LYS A 316 30.89 14.29 -12.97
N LEU A 317 31.01 13.20 -12.20
CA LEU A 317 30.01 12.76 -11.22
C LEU A 317 30.49 12.92 -9.78
N THR A 318 31.80 13.01 -9.55
CA THR A 318 32.40 12.99 -8.20
C THR A 318 33.43 14.09 -7.99
N GLY A 319 33.74 14.90 -9.01
CA GLY A 319 34.69 16.03 -8.89
C GLY A 319 34.22 17.11 -7.92
N HIS A 320 32.90 17.18 -7.67
CA HIS A 320 32.35 18.07 -6.65
C HIS A 320 32.64 17.60 -5.22
N LEU A 321 32.98 16.33 -4.98
CA LEU A 321 33.24 15.79 -3.65
C LEU A 321 34.55 16.31 -3.06
N SER A 322 34.64 16.38 -1.74
CA SER A 322 35.89 16.67 -1.03
C SER A 322 36.82 15.45 -1.07
N PRO A 323 38.16 15.66 -1.04
CA PRO A 323 39.11 14.56 -0.90
C PRO A 323 38.82 13.68 0.32
N ALA A 324 38.31 14.27 1.40
CA ALA A 324 37.95 13.55 2.62
C ALA A 324 36.70 12.67 2.45
N ALA A 325 35.70 13.10 1.66
CA ALA A 325 34.53 12.27 1.33
C ALA A 325 34.94 11.05 0.51
N VAL A 326 35.75 11.29 -0.53
CA VAL A 326 36.26 10.24 -1.42
C VAL A 326 37.13 9.24 -0.65
N ASP A 327 38.01 9.73 0.23
CA ASP A 327 38.85 8.89 1.10
C ASP A 327 38.00 8.01 2.03
N LEU A 328 36.95 8.57 2.64
CA LEU A 328 36.04 7.79 3.49
C LEU A 328 35.31 6.70 2.70
N ILE A 329 34.73 7.04 1.54
CA ILE A 329 34.03 6.06 0.69
C ILE A 329 34.97 4.91 0.32
N ARG A 330 36.23 5.19 -0.05
CA ARG A 330 37.22 4.15 -0.37
C ARG A 330 37.52 3.25 0.83
N LYS A 331 37.63 3.82 2.03
CA LYS A 331 37.88 3.05 3.26
C LYS A 331 36.68 2.20 3.68
N LEU A 332 35.45 2.69 3.48
CA LEU A 332 34.22 1.94 3.72
C LEU A 332 34.03 0.81 2.71
N MET A 333 34.39 1.03 1.45
CA MET A 333 34.25 0.06 0.36
C MET A 333 35.58 -0.63 0.03
N THR A 334 36.42 -0.85 1.04
CA THR A 334 37.63 -1.66 0.89
C THR A 334 37.24 -3.13 0.76
N ALA A 335 37.72 -3.79 -0.29
CA ALA A 335 37.32 -5.15 -0.64
C ALA A 335 37.69 -6.18 0.45
N ASP A 336 38.88 -6.06 1.04
CA ASP A 336 39.28 -6.91 2.17
C ASP A 336 38.51 -6.47 3.44
N PRO A 337 37.64 -7.31 4.01
CA PRO A 337 36.86 -6.96 5.20
C PRO A 337 37.73 -6.68 6.43
N ASN A 338 38.96 -7.21 6.51
CA ASN A 338 39.86 -6.96 7.65
C ASN A 338 40.58 -5.61 7.55
N ALA A 339 40.74 -5.09 6.33
CA ALA A 339 41.32 -3.76 6.08
C ALA A 339 40.25 -2.66 5.97
N ARG A 340 38.97 -3.05 5.90
CA ARG A 340 37.82 -2.14 5.83
C ARG A 340 37.65 -1.39 7.16
N ILE A 341 37.40 -0.09 7.06
CA ILE A 341 37.26 0.77 8.23
C ILE A 341 36.09 0.33 9.12
N SER A 342 36.33 0.26 10.43
CA SER A 342 35.29 0.00 11.42
C SER A 342 34.44 1.23 11.72
N ALA A 343 33.27 1.05 12.34
CA ALA A 343 32.41 2.15 12.77
C ALA A 343 33.14 3.11 13.76
N SER A 344 33.95 2.58 14.67
CA SER A 344 34.78 3.36 15.59
C SER A 344 35.80 4.24 14.85
N GLU A 345 36.49 3.68 13.85
CA GLU A 345 37.47 4.42 13.05
C GLU A 345 36.79 5.44 12.13
N MET A 346 35.62 5.12 11.58
CA MET A 346 34.80 6.05 10.81
C MET A 346 34.40 7.28 11.63
N LEU A 347 34.00 7.11 12.90
CA LEU A 347 33.70 8.22 13.81
C LEU A 347 34.91 9.14 14.06
N ALA A 348 36.14 8.61 13.91
CA ALA A 348 37.36 9.39 14.00
C ALA A 348 37.78 10.04 12.67
N HIS A 349 37.11 9.72 11.56
CA HIS A 349 37.48 10.17 10.22
C HIS A 349 37.36 11.69 10.06
N PRO A 350 38.32 12.37 9.39
CA PRO A 350 38.31 13.83 9.20
C PRO A 350 37.02 14.37 8.57
N TRP A 351 36.41 13.60 7.66
CA TRP A 351 35.14 13.96 7.02
C TRP A 351 33.98 14.09 8.02
N LEU A 352 33.86 13.16 8.98
CA LEU A 352 32.82 13.19 10.03
C LEU A 352 33.10 14.23 11.13
N ARG A 353 34.36 14.63 11.31
CA ARG A 353 34.77 15.64 12.29
C ARG A 353 34.57 17.08 11.81
N GLY A 354 34.07 17.28 10.59
CA GLY A 354 33.69 18.60 10.06
C GLY A 354 34.86 19.46 9.56
N GLY A 355 36.07 18.90 9.47
CA GLY A 355 37.27 19.66 9.06
C GLY A 355 37.44 19.87 7.55
N SER A 356 36.62 19.25 6.70
CA SER A 356 36.85 19.23 5.23
C SER A 356 35.60 19.07 4.35
N ALA A 357 34.39 19.10 4.91
CA ALA A 357 33.15 18.91 4.16
C ALA A 357 32.79 20.16 3.34
N LYS A 358 32.56 20.01 2.03
CA LYS A 358 32.11 21.10 1.14
C LYS A 358 30.64 21.48 1.46
N GLN A 359 30.32 22.77 1.34
CA GLN A 359 29.03 23.33 1.77
C GLN A 359 27.85 23.08 0.80
N ILE A 360 28.07 22.70 -0.47
CA ILE A 360 26.97 22.50 -1.44
C ILE A 360 27.32 21.37 -2.41
N ILE A 361 26.41 20.40 -2.59
CA ILE A 361 26.44 19.38 -3.65
C ILE A 361 25.42 19.80 -4.72
N SER A 362 25.90 20.19 -5.89
CA SER A 362 25.02 20.52 -7.03
C SER A 362 24.39 19.25 -7.62
N ASP A 363 23.14 19.33 -8.05
CA ASP A 363 22.39 18.34 -8.86
C ASP A 363 21.99 16.99 -8.21
N SER A 364 22.37 16.68 -6.96
CA SER A 364 21.99 15.42 -6.31
C SER A 364 20.49 15.34 -5.97
N HIS A 365 19.90 16.44 -5.50
CA HIS A 365 18.46 16.56 -5.21
C HIS A 365 17.61 16.27 -6.44
N VAL A 366 17.96 16.82 -7.61
CA VAL A 366 17.24 16.61 -8.88
C VAL A 366 17.22 15.14 -9.30
N ARG A 367 18.29 14.38 -9.04
CA ARG A 367 18.37 12.95 -9.41
C ARG A 367 17.52 12.08 -8.50
N LEU A 368 17.51 12.36 -7.21
CA LEU A 368 16.69 11.66 -6.22
C LEU A 368 15.19 11.97 -6.38
N GLU A 369 14.85 13.21 -6.75
CA GLU A 369 13.47 13.59 -7.12
C GLU A 369 12.96 12.76 -8.31
N LYS A 370 13.77 12.62 -9.37
CA LYS A 370 13.40 11.82 -10.55
C LYS A 370 13.16 10.34 -10.22
N PHE A 371 13.95 9.76 -9.31
CA PHE A 371 13.75 8.39 -8.86
C PHE A 371 12.40 8.22 -8.15
N LYS A 372 12.04 9.18 -7.29
CA LYS A 372 10.75 9.19 -6.58
C LYS A 372 9.57 9.40 -7.53
N GLU A 373 9.64 10.35 -8.45
CA GLU A 373 8.58 10.62 -9.45
C GLU A 373 8.23 9.38 -10.27
N VAL A 374 9.25 8.62 -10.65
CA VAL A 374 9.07 7.39 -11.42
C VAL A 374 8.34 6.31 -10.61
N ARG A 375 8.74 6.10 -9.35
CA ARG A 375 8.10 5.14 -8.45
C ARG A 375 6.63 5.49 -8.23
N ASP A 376 6.34 6.75 -7.93
CA ASP A 376 4.98 7.22 -7.63
C ASP A 376 4.03 7.01 -8.85
N LYS A 377 4.52 7.25 -10.07
CA LYS A 377 3.75 6.97 -11.31
C LYS A 377 3.45 5.49 -11.52
N LEU A 378 4.38 4.61 -11.14
CA LEU A 378 4.20 3.16 -11.23
C LEU A 378 3.12 2.69 -10.23
N GLU A 379 3.18 3.16 -8.98
CA GLU A 379 2.16 2.87 -7.97
C GLU A 379 0.78 3.37 -8.39
N ALA A 380 0.68 4.61 -8.90
CA ALA A 380 -0.56 5.18 -9.42
C ALA A 380 -1.14 4.36 -10.59
N GLY A 381 -0.27 3.88 -11.48
CA GLY A 381 -0.64 3.00 -12.59
C GLY A 381 -1.26 1.68 -12.15
N ILE A 382 -0.63 1.02 -11.19
CA ILE A 382 -1.11 -0.27 -10.69
C ILE A 382 -2.42 -0.08 -9.93
N PHE A 383 -2.53 0.97 -9.12
CA PHE A 383 -3.79 1.35 -8.48
C PHE A 383 -4.92 1.54 -9.50
N ALA A 384 -4.67 2.28 -10.58
CA ALA A 384 -5.63 2.49 -11.65
C ALA A 384 -6.06 1.16 -12.32
N VAL A 385 -5.11 0.27 -12.60
CA VAL A 385 -5.40 -1.07 -13.15
C VAL A 385 -6.28 -1.88 -12.21
N LEU A 386 -5.99 -1.87 -10.90
CA LEU A 386 -6.81 -2.57 -9.90
C LEU A 386 -8.24 -2.05 -9.86
N VAL A 387 -8.42 -0.72 -9.94
CA VAL A 387 -9.75 -0.09 -10.06
C VAL A 387 -10.43 -0.58 -11.35
N THR A 388 -9.79 -0.43 -12.51
CA THR A 388 -10.39 -0.79 -13.81
C THR A 388 -10.80 -2.26 -13.84
N GLN A 389 -9.97 -3.17 -13.33
CA GLN A 389 -10.29 -4.61 -13.30
C GLN A 389 -11.53 -4.92 -12.45
N SER A 390 -11.72 -4.25 -11.33
CA SER A 390 -12.94 -4.39 -10.51
C SER A 390 -14.21 -3.95 -11.25
N THR A 391 -14.07 -3.10 -12.26
CA THR A 391 -15.20 -2.58 -13.03
C THR A 391 -15.63 -3.51 -14.19
N LEU A 392 -14.81 -4.51 -14.54
CA LEU A 392 -14.99 -5.37 -15.72
C LEU A 392 -15.62 -6.73 -15.39
N HIS A 393 -16.15 -6.93 -14.18
CA HIS A 393 -16.69 -8.21 -13.72
C HIS A 393 -17.69 -8.86 -14.72
N ASN A 394 -17.20 -9.85 -15.46
CA ASN A 394 -17.97 -10.98 -15.97
C ASN A 394 -17.79 -12.13 -14.97
N GLU A 395 -18.86 -12.88 -14.68
CA GLU A 395 -18.92 -13.96 -13.67
C GLU A 395 -17.98 -15.18 -13.90
N SER A 396 -17.03 -15.10 -14.84
CA SER A 396 -16.41 -16.27 -15.46
C SER A 396 -14.90 -16.45 -15.29
N SER A 397 -14.20 -15.75 -14.38
CA SER A 397 -12.81 -16.09 -14.07
C SER A 397 -12.42 -15.76 -12.63
N ASN A 398 -12.49 -16.79 -11.77
CA ASN A 398 -12.53 -16.62 -10.33
C ASN A 398 -11.48 -17.47 -9.60
N ASN A 399 -10.18 -17.29 -9.91
CA ASN A 399 -9.12 -17.93 -9.11
C ASN A 399 -7.75 -17.23 -9.05
N SER A 400 -7.48 -16.15 -9.79
CA SER A 400 -6.17 -15.45 -9.74
C SER A 400 -6.17 -14.30 -8.71
N ARG A 401 -5.11 -14.17 -7.91
CA ARG A 401 -4.89 -13.07 -6.94
C ARG A 401 -4.90 -11.71 -7.63
N MET A 402 -5.17 -10.62 -6.91
CA MET A 402 -5.30 -9.29 -7.54
C MET A 402 -4.00 -8.82 -8.21
N ILE A 403 -2.85 -9.11 -7.59
CA ILE A 403 -1.53 -8.82 -8.16
C ILE A 403 -1.30 -9.63 -9.44
N GLU A 404 -1.79 -10.88 -9.51
CA GLU A 404 -1.74 -11.70 -10.72
C GLU A 404 -2.61 -11.11 -11.84
N LYS A 405 -3.82 -10.61 -11.50
CA LYS A 405 -4.69 -9.92 -12.47
C LYS A 405 -4.06 -8.62 -12.97
N ALA A 406 -3.48 -7.82 -12.08
CA ALA A 406 -2.75 -6.62 -12.47
C ALA A 406 -1.59 -7.00 -13.39
N PHE A 407 -0.83 -8.03 -13.03
CA PHE A 407 0.27 -8.55 -13.84
C PHE A 407 -0.19 -9.00 -15.23
N GLU A 408 -1.32 -9.70 -15.35
CA GLU A 408 -1.92 -10.11 -16.64
C GLU A 408 -2.30 -8.91 -17.53
N VAL A 409 -2.73 -7.79 -16.94
CA VAL A 409 -3.03 -6.56 -17.70
C VAL A 409 -1.75 -5.95 -18.26
N PHE A 410 -0.70 -5.89 -17.45
CA PHE A 410 0.62 -5.47 -17.90
C PHE A 410 1.20 -6.45 -18.94
N ASP A 411 1.07 -7.75 -18.74
CA ASP A 411 1.51 -8.82 -19.64
C ASP A 411 0.39 -9.31 -20.58
N LYS A 412 -0.25 -8.37 -21.31
CA LYS A 412 -1.38 -8.65 -22.23
C LYS A 412 -1.08 -9.70 -23.30
N GLU A 413 0.19 -9.87 -23.65
CA GLU A 413 0.66 -10.86 -24.64
C GLU A 413 0.99 -12.23 -24.01
N HIS A 414 0.75 -12.40 -22.71
CA HIS A 414 1.03 -13.60 -21.92
C HIS A 414 2.47 -14.11 -22.08
N LYS A 415 3.43 -13.18 -22.09
CA LYS A 415 4.86 -13.45 -22.24
C LYS A 415 5.47 -14.07 -20.97
N GLY A 416 4.71 -14.14 -19.88
CA GLY A 416 5.13 -14.50 -18.53
C GLY A 416 5.97 -13.43 -17.85
N ALA A 417 5.97 -12.20 -18.39
CA ALA A 417 6.77 -11.09 -17.87
C ALA A 417 6.44 -9.75 -18.52
N ILE A 418 6.56 -8.69 -17.71
CA ILE A 418 6.25 -7.31 -18.07
C ILE A 418 7.53 -6.60 -18.53
N THR A 419 7.47 -5.84 -19.63
CA THR A 419 8.55 -4.96 -20.06
C THR A 419 8.24 -3.48 -19.74
N PRO A 420 9.22 -2.58 -19.82
CA PRO A 420 8.98 -1.14 -19.64
C PRO A 420 8.03 -0.57 -20.68
N GLU A 421 8.07 -1.13 -21.90
CA GLU A 421 7.11 -0.81 -22.97
C GLU A 421 5.71 -1.29 -22.61
N ASP A 422 5.58 -2.48 -22.00
CA ASP A 422 4.30 -2.99 -21.52
C ASP A 422 3.70 -2.06 -20.44
N ILE A 423 4.51 -1.50 -19.55
CA ILE A 423 4.07 -0.53 -18.54
C ILE A 423 3.73 0.82 -19.13
N SER A 424 4.55 1.31 -20.04
CA SER A 424 4.27 2.56 -20.75
C SER A 424 2.97 2.46 -21.54
N ARG A 425 2.71 1.31 -22.16
CA ARG A 425 1.47 1.02 -22.86
C ARG A 425 0.30 0.98 -21.90
N VAL A 426 0.36 0.20 -20.81
CA VAL A 426 -0.76 0.10 -19.87
C VAL A 426 -1.05 1.41 -19.18
N LEU A 427 -0.02 2.16 -18.77
CA LEU A 427 -0.21 3.50 -18.23
C LEU A 427 -0.88 4.43 -19.25
N ALA A 428 -0.50 4.38 -20.52
CA ALA A 428 -1.13 5.21 -21.55
C ALA A 428 -2.54 4.74 -21.97
N ASP A 429 -2.80 3.42 -21.94
CA ASP A 429 -4.05 2.80 -22.42
C ASP A 429 -5.13 2.77 -21.33
N GLU A 430 -4.74 2.48 -20.08
CA GLU A 430 -5.65 2.33 -18.94
C GLU A 430 -5.75 3.61 -18.10
N THR A 431 -4.80 4.55 -18.24
CA THR A 431 -4.70 5.77 -17.43
C THR A 431 -4.36 7.01 -18.27
N ASP A 432 -4.36 8.20 -17.65
CA ASP A 432 -3.91 9.44 -18.30
C ASP A 432 -2.40 9.70 -18.12
N ILE A 433 -1.69 8.77 -17.47
CA ILE A 433 -0.26 8.89 -17.16
C ILE A 433 0.56 8.61 -18.41
N LYS A 434 1.33 9.61 -18.85
CA LYS A 434 2.31 9.46 -19.92
C LYS A 434 3.71 9.51 -19.38
N LEU A 435 4.48 8.48 -19.70
CA LEU A 435 5.90 8.42 -19.39
C LEU A 435 6.73 8.98 -20.55
N THR A 436 7.66 9.86 -20.23
CA THR A 436 8.72 10.29 -21.14
C THR A 436 9.68 9.14 -21.43
N SER A 437 10.37 9.18 -22.58
CA SER A 437 11.36 8.14 -22.93
C SER A 437 12.50 7.99 -21.91
N GLN A 438 12.74 9.00 -21.07
CA GLN A 438 13.70 8.92 -19.98
C GLN A 438 13.13 8.19 -18.75
N GLU A 439 11.86 8.42 -18.41
CA GLU A 439 11.16 7.73 -17.32
C GLU A 439 10.88 6.26 -17.67
N GLN A 440 10.53 5.96 -18.92
CA GLN A 440 10.34 4.57 -19.38
C GLN A 440 11.60 3.72 -19.19
N ARG A 441 12.78 4.32 -19.41
CA ARG A 441 14.06 3.66 -19.14
C ARG A 441 14.25 3.46 -17.64
N HIS A 442 14.07 4.51 -16.84
CA HIS A 442 14.20 4.42 -15.38
C HIS A 442 13.26 3.37 -14.75
N ILE A 443 12.04 3.25 -15.28
CA ILE A 443 11.06 2.22 -14.92
C ILE A 443 11.60 0.83 -15.25
N SER A 444 12.20 0.64 -16.43
CA SER A 444 12.91 -0.61 -16.77
C SER A 444 13.95 -1.00 -15.72
N ASP A 445 14.69 -0.02 -15.25
CA ASP A 445 15.84 -0.21 -14.38
C ASP A 445 15.38 -0.60 -12.97
N ILE A 446 14.31 0.04 -12.48
CA ILE A 446 13.67 -0.28 -11.19
C ILE A 446 13.03 -1.67 -11.19
N MET A 447 12.40 -2.08 -12.30
CA MET A 447 11.54 -3.27 -12.29
C MET A 447 12.24 -4.55 -12.71
N SER A 448 13.39 -4.46 -13.38
CA SER A 448 14.17 -5.63 -13.80
C SER A 448 14.97 -6.27 -12.66
N GLY A 449 14.61 -5.99 -11.41
CA GLY A 449 15.15 -6.61 -10.21
C GLY A 449 15.37 -8.11 -10.39
N ASN A 450 16.65 -8.47 -10.48
CA ASN A 450 17.22 -9.80 -10.58
C ASN A 450 16.64 -10.74 -11.66
N LYS A 451 17.28 -10.84 -12.85
CA LYS A 451 17.45 -12.13 -13.57
C LYS A 451 18.32 -12.02 -14.83
N LYS A 452 19.29 -12.94 -14.87
CA LYS A 452 20.17 -13.37 -16.00
C LYS A 452 19.88 -12.76 -17.37
N ALA A 453 20.93 -12.18 -17.95
CA ALA A 453 21.11 -11.82 -19.34
C ALA A 453 20.31 -12.72 -20.31
N GLY A 454 19.21 -12.16 -20.82
CA GLY A 454 18.39 -12.79 -21.85
C GLY A 454 16.96 -12.28 -21.96
N LYS A 455 16.38 -11.71 -20.89
CA LYS A 455 15.02 -11.15 -20.94
C LYS A 455 14.90 -9.91 -20.05
N LYS A 456 14.80 -8.73 -20.65
CA LYS A 456 14.39 -7.45 -20.03
C LYS A 456 12.93 -7.56 -19.57
N LYS A 457 12.69 -8.26 -18.47
CA LYS A 457 11.38 -8.85 -18.15
C LYS A 457 11.19 -8.94 -16.64
N VAL A 458 10.13 -8.33 -16.13
CA VAL A 458 9.67 -8.40 -14.74
C VAL A 458 8.77 -9.62 -14.62
N ASP A 459 9.14 -10.61 -13.81
CA ASP A 459 8.22 -11.71 -13.51
C ASP A 459 7.28 -11.37 -12.34
N LEU A 460 6.29 -12.23 -12.09
CA LEU A 460 5.26 -12.01 -11.08
C LEU A 460 5.83 -11.79 -9.67
N THR A 461 7.01 -12.36 -9.37
CA THR A 461 7.65 -12.23 -8.05
C THR A 461 8.24 -10.83 -7.89
N SER A 462 9.02 -10.37 -8.88
CA SER A 462 9.58 -9.00 -8.88
C SER A 462 8.49 -7.92 -8.97
N PHE A 463 7.38 -8.20 -9.68
CA PHE A 463 6.22 -7.31 -9.71
C PHE A 463 5.51 -7.22 -8.35
N SER A 464 5.49 -8.31 -7.58
CA SER A 464 4.97 -8.32 -6.20
C SER A 464 5.88 -7.53 -5.25
N ASP A 465 7.19 -7.55 -5.45
CA ASP A 465 8.16 -6.80 -4.61
C ASP A 465 8.08 -5.29 -4.84
N LEU A 466 7.84 -4.86 -6.08
CA LEU A 466 7.50 -3.45 -6.39
C LEU A 466 6.22 -2.98 -5.69
N MET A 467 5.34 -3.93 -5.39
CA MET A 467 4.09 -3.74 -4.68
C MET A 467 4.19 -4.03 -3.19
N SER A 468 5.38 -4.29 -2.66
CA SER A 468 5.60 -4.43 -1.22
C SER A 468 5.32 -3.14 -0.43
N SER A 469 5.26 -1.98 -1.11
CA SER A 469 4.76 -0.72 -0.54
C SER A 469 3.24 -0.70 -0.34
N LEU A 470 2.48 -1.57 -1.03
CA LEU A 470 1.04 -1.67 -0.88
C LEU A 470 0.69 -2.52 0.34
N ASN A 471 0.12 -1.85 1.33
CA ASN A 471 -0.23 -2.38 2.64
C ASN A 471 -1.25 -3.53 2.56
N THR A 472 -0.86 -4.78 2.76
CA THR A 472 -1.74 -5.96 2.77
C THR A 472 -2.21 -6.33 4.20
N VAL A 473 -3.46 -6.01 4.51
CA VAL A 473 -4.09 -6.25 5.81
C VAL A 473 -4.94 -7.52 5.81
N TYR A 474 -4.84 -8.31 6.88
CA TYR A 474 -5.68 -9.50 7.08
C TYR A 474 -6.72 -9.29 8.18
N PHE A 475 -7.96 -9.62 7.86
CA PHE A 475 -9.11 -9.61 8.75
C PHE A 475 -9.61 -11.03 9.01
N ALA A 476 -9.83 -11.37 10.27
CA ALA A 476 -10.42 -12.64 10.65
C ALA A 476 -11.90 -12.68 10.23
N LYS A 477 -12.51 -13.87 10.15
CA LYS A 477 -13.94 -14.03 9.90
C LYS A 477 -14.78 -13.33 10.98
N ASN A 478 -15.89 -12.71 10.57
CA ASN A 478 -16.84 -11.97 11.42
C ASN A 478 -16.24 -10.72 12.10
N GLN A 479 -15.16 -10.17 11.55
CA GLN A 479 -14.54 -8.93 12.01
C GLN A 479 -15.11 -7.75 11.22
N ALA A 480 -15.54 -6.70 11.92
CA ALA A 480 -15.84 -5.43 11.26
C ALA A 480 -14.52 -4.78 10.82
N ILE A 481 -14.43 -4.43 9.53
CA ILE A 481 -13.28 -3.71 8.97
C ILE A 481 -13.40 -2.22 9.31
N PHE A 482 -14.61 -1.67 9.21
CA PHE A 482 -15.01 -0.37 9.75
C PHE A 482 -16.52 -0.33 9.93
N THR A 483 -16.99 0.61 10.74
CA THR A 483 -18.41 0.80 11.02
C THR A 483 -18.97 2.08 10.40
N GLU A 484 -20.27 2.07 10.11
CA GLU A 484 -21.00 3.22 9.61
C GLU A 484 -20.87 4.42 10.56
N GLY A 485 -20.63 5.61 10.02
CA GLY A 485 -20.45 6.84 10.79
C GLY A 485 -19.04 7.03 11.37
N GLU A 486 -18.10 6.10 11.20
CA GLU A 486 -16.69 6.32 11.51
C GLU A 486 -16.04 7.25 10.47
N LYS A 487 -14.98 7.96 10.87
CA LYS A 487 -14.17 8.71 9.90
C LYS A 487 -13.30 7.73 9.12
N GLY A 488 -13.40 7.76 7.79
CA GLY A 488 -12.62 6.93 6.89
C GLY A 488 -11.48 7.70 6.22
N ASP A 489 -10.27 7.18 6.35
CA ASP A 489 -9.06 7.70 5.71
C ASP A 489 -8.34 6.64 4.86
N ARG A 490 -9.00 5.51 4.58
CA ARG A 490 -8.44 4.40 3.78
C ARG A 490 -9.51 3.73 2.92
N MET A 491 -9.11 3.19 1.77
CA MET A 491 -9.91 2.25 0.99
C MET A 491 -9.18 0.91 0.86
N TYR A 492 -9.89 -0.13 0.46
CA TYR A 492 -9.38 -1.51 0.50
C TYR A 492 -9.74 -2.26 -0.78
N PHE A 493 -8.81 -3.04 -1.32
CA PHE A 493 -9.02 -3.99 -2.41
C PHE A 493 -8.98 -5.42 -1.86
N ILE A 494 -9.96 -6.26 -2.18
CA ILE A 494 -10.05 -7.63 -1.65
C ILE A 494 -9.15 -8.56 -2.45
N ASN A 495 -7.98 -8.87 -1.91
CA ASN A 495 -7.08 -9.86 -2.49
C ASN A 495 -7.65 -11.28 -2.37
N ALA A 496 -8.27 -11.60 -1.22
CA ALA A 496 -8.94 -12.88 -0.98
C ALA A 496 -10.05 -12.78 0.07
N GLY A 497 -11.07 -13.63 -0.05
CA GLY A 497 -12.17 -13.73 0.90
C GLY A 497 -13.42 -12.94 0.49
N LYS A 498 -14.38 -12.83 1.41
CA LYS A 498 -15.67 -12.16 1.19
C LYS A 498 -16.07 -11.29 2.38
N VAL A 499 -16.60 -10.11 2.09
CA VAL A 499 -17.17 -9.17 3.07
C VAL A 499 -18.64 -8.92 2.77
N VAL A 500 -19.41 -8.61 3.81
CA VAL A 500 -20.78 -8.13 3.71
C VAL A 500 -20.80 -6.63 4.02
N VAL A 501 -21.56 -5.88 3.22
CA VAL A 501 -21.79 -4.45 3.40
C VAL A 501 -23.18 -4.25 3.97
N THR A 502 -23.29 -3.52 5.07
CA THR A 502 -24.54 -3.27 5.80
C THR A 502 -24.69 -1.78 6.07
N GLN A 503 -25.90 -1.24 5.94
CA GLN A 503 -26.22 0.15 6.27
C GLN A 503 -27.53 0.18 7.04
N ASN A 504 -27.59 0.90 8.16
CA ASN A 504 -28.77 0.95 9.04
C ASN A 504 -29.30 -0.45 9.41
N GLY A 505 -28.41 -1.43 9.59
CA GLY A 505 -28.76 -2.82 9.91
C GLY A 505 -29.22 -3.69 8.72
N SER A 506 -29.43 -3.10 7.54
CA SER A 506 -29.83 -3.82 6.32
C SER A 506 -28.61 -4.23 5.49
N GLN A 507 -28.58 -5.48 5.02
CA GLN A 507 -27.53 -5.97 4.13
C GLN A 507 -27.73 -5.41 2.71
N LEU A 508 -26.76 -4.62 2.25
CA LEU A 508 -26.77 -4.02 0.91
C LEU A 508 -26.25 -4.99 -0.14
N GLY A 509 -25.22 -5.76 0.21
CA GLY A 509 -24.60 -6.73 -0.68
C GLY A 509 -23.38 -7.40 -0.07
N THR A 510 -22.75 -8.27 -0.87
CA THR A 510 -21.50 -8.97 -0.54
C THR A 510 -20.46 -8.60 -1.59
N LEU A 511 -19.23 -8.36 -1.16
CA LEU A 511 -18.08 -8.12 -2.03
C LEU A 511 -17.08 -9.28 -1.86
N GLY A 512 -16.37 -9.61 -2.93
CA GLY A 512 -15.42 -10.73 -2.98
C GLY A 512 -14.10 -10.35 -3.63
N GLN A 513 -13.29 -11.36 -3.93
CA GLN A 513 -11.98 -11.19 -4.56
C GLN A 513 -12.05 -10.34 -5.84
N GLY A 514 -11.24 -9.29 -5.89
CA GLY A 514 -11.19 -8.32 -7.01
C GLY A 514 -12.05 -7.08 -6.80
N ASP A 515 -13.00 -7.09 -5.86
CA ASP A 515 -13.73 -5.89 -5.48
C ASP A 515 -12.89 -4.98 -4.58
N PHE A 516 -13.20 -3.68 -4.56
CA PHE A 516 -12.71 -2.75 -3.54
C PHE A 516 -13.84 -2.18 -2.68
N PHE A 517 -13.55 -1.56 -1.54
CA PHE A 517 -14.54 -0.86 -0.71
C PHE A 517 -13.90 0.26 0.12
N GLY A 518 -14.73 1.15 0.66
CA GLY A 518 -14.29 2.32 1.45
C GLY A 518 -14.03 3.57 0.60
N GLU A 519 -14.28 3.50 -0.70
CA GLU A 519 -14.21 4.58 -1.67
C GLU A 519 -15.12 5.76 -1.32
N GLY A 520 -16.26 5.49 -0.68
CA GLY A 520 -17.24 6.51 -0.32
C GLY A 520 -16.63 7.61 0.54
N SER A 521 -15.85 7.26 1.57
CA SER A 521 -15.17 8.24 2.42
C SER A 521 -14.03 8.95 1.71
N MET A 522 -13.45 8.38 0.66
CA MET A 522 -12.36 8.99 -0.12
C MET A 522 -12.90 10.11 -1.00
N LEU A 523 -14.06 9.88 -1.61
CA LEU A 523 -14.77 10.81 -2.49
C LEU A 523 -15.60 11.86 -1.73
N ASP A 524 -16.10 11.53 -0.55
CA ASP A 524 -16.97 12.42 0.23
C ASP A 524 -16.15 13.46 1.04
N PRO A 525 -16.46 14.78 0.91
CA PRO A 525 -15.77 15.82 1.67
C PRO A 525 -15.88 15.67 3.20
N THR A 526 -16.94 15.04 3.69
CA THR A 526 -17.16 14.80 5.13
C THR A 526 -16.28 13.67 5.66
N LYS A 527 -15.79 12.79 4.78
CA LYS A 527 -14.88 11.68 5.06
C LYS A 527 -15.47 10.58 5.96
N TYR A 528 -16.78 10.50 6.14
CA TYR A 528 -17.40 9.47 6.98
C TYR A 528 -17.73 8.19 6.18
N ARG A 529 -17.70 7.04 6.87
CA ARG A 529 -18.11 5.75 6.34
C ARG A 529 -19.63 5.72 6.19
N SER A 530 -20.12 5.49 4.97
CA SER A 530 -21.54 5.40 4.67
C SER A 530 -22.18 4.05 5.02
N ALA A 531 -21.38 3.04 5.35
CA ALA A 531 -21.83 1.69 5.65
C ALA A 531 -20.82 0.97 6.55
N THR A 532 -21.28 -0.08 7.22
CA THR A 532 -20.44 -1.03 7.96
C THR A 532 -20.02 -2.17 7.03
N VAL A 533 -18.73 -2.50 7.03
CA VAL A 533 -18.18 -3.63 6.27
C VAL A 533 -17.68 -4.69 7.25
N THR A 534 -18.21 -5.90 7.14
CA THR A 534 -17.87 -7.03 8.03
C THR A 534 -17.42 -8.23 7.21
N THR A 535 -16.39 -8.94 7.64
CA THR A 535 -15.91 -10.13 6.94
C THR A 535 -16.85 -11.33 7.18
N THR A 536 -17.10 -12.12 6.13
CA THR A 536 -17.88 -13.37 6.22
C THR A 536 -17.00 -14.62 6.12
N THR A 537 -15.81 -14.46 5.56
CA THR A 537 -14.69 -15.40 5.58
C THR A 537 -13.49 -14.69 6.20
N PRO A 538 -12.37 -15.36 6.48
CA PRO A 538 -11.11 -14.65 6.55
C PRO A 538 -10.87 -13.88 5.25
N VAL A 539 -10.39 -12.65 5.37
CA VAL A 539 -10.25 -11.71 4.26
C VAL A 539 -8.85 -11.12 4.29
N GLU A 540 -8.22 -11.05 3.13
CA GLU A 540 -6.95 -10.37 2.88
C GLU A 540 -7.22 -9.23 1.92
N VAL A 541 -6.82 -8.02 2.29
CA VAL A 541 -7.03 -6.81 1.48
C VAL A 541 -5.74 -6.05 1.28
N ILE A 542 -5.65 -5.31 0.17
CA ILE A 542 -4.68 -4.25 -0.02
C ILE A 542 -5.32 -2.94 0.41
N GLU A 543 -4.78 -2.29 1.43
CA GLU A 543 -5.21 -1.02 1.98
C GLU A 543 -4.47 0.15 1.31
N ILE A 544 -5.24 1.14 0.87
CA ILE A 544 -4.74 2.38 0.26
C ILE A 544 -5.11 3.54 1.19
N PRO A 545 -4.13 4.13 1.89
CA PRO A 545 -4.30 5.35 2.67
C PRO A 545 -4.74 6.54 1.82
N ARG A 546 -5.38 7.53 2.46
CA ARG A 546 -5.87 8.74 1.78
C ARG A 546 -4.77 9.53 1.07
N HIS A 547 -3.60 9.68 1.67
CA HIS A 547 -2.52 10.44 1.05
C HIS A 547 -2.04 9.78 -0.25
N ASP A 548 -1.97 8.44 -0.27
CA ASP A 548 -1.65 7.68 -1.47
C ASP A 548 -2.77 7.76 -2.51
N TYR A 549 -4.02 7.60 -2.10
CA TYR A 549 -5.19 7.80 -2.98
C TYR A 549 -5.18 9.19 -3.62
N GLU A 550 -5.01 10.25 -2.84
CA GLU A 550 -4.98 11.64 -3.32
C GLU A 550 -3.83 11.86 -4.30
N ARG A 551 -2.66 11.26 -4.05
CA ARG A 551 -1.52 11.26 -4.98
C ARG A 551 -1.82 10.50 -6.27
N PHE A 552 -2.31 9.26 -6.18
CA PHE A 552 -2.57 8.42 -7.34
C PHE A 552 -3.67 8.99 -8.24
N VAL A 553 -4.73 9.53 -7.64
CA VAL A 553 -5.83 10.16 -8.38
C VAL A 553 -5.40 11.49 -9.03
N LYS A 554 -4.51 12.25 -8.40
CA LYS A 554 -3.95 13.46 -9.00
C LYS A 554 -3.19 13.14 -10.29
N ASP A 555 -2.48 12.03 -10.32
CA ASP A 555 -1.69 11.62 -11.48
C ASP A 555 -2.54 10.93 -12.56
N SER A 556 -3.73 10.43 -12.22
CA SER A 556 -4.66 9.77 -13.14
C SER A 556 -6.11 10.18 -12.88
N ALA A 557 -6.53 11.28 -13.51
CA ALA A 557 -7.89 11.81 -13.39
C ALA A 557 -8.96 10.77 -13.74
N SER A 558 -8.73 9.98 -14.78
CA SER A 558 -9.67 8.95 -15.20
C SER A 558 -9.80 7.78 -14.23
N THR A 559 -8.86 7.59 -13.30
CA THR A 559 -9.02 6.62 -12.19
C THR A 559 -10.13 7.08 -11.25
N LYS A 560 -10.23 8.39 -10.97
CA LYS A 560 -11.33 8.94 -10.17
C LYS A 560 -12.68 8.62 -10.82
N THR A 561 -12.79 8.87 -12.12
CA THR A 561 -13.96 8.55 -12.94
C THR A 561 -14.37 7.08 -12.81
N ASP A 562 -13.41 6.15 -12.87
CA ASP A 562 -13.68 4.71 -12.73
C ASP A 562 -14.15 4.35 -11.30
N ILE A 563 -13.60 4.98 -10.26
CA ILE A 563 -14.06 4.81 -8.87
C ILE A 563 -15.48 5.38 -8.68
N GLU A 564 -15.77 6.57 -9.22
CA GLU A 564 -17.10 7.17 -9.18
C GLU A 564 -18.13 6.32 -9.91
N PHE A 565 -17.77 5.75 -11.06
CA PHE A 565 -18.62 4.80 -11.78
C PHE A 565 -18.99 3.58 -10.93
N VAL A 566 -18.01 2.95 -10.27
CA VAL A 566 -18.25 1.78 -9.39
C VAL A 566 -19.14 2.18 -8.22
N ARG A 567 -18.87 3.32 -7.57
CA ARG A 567 -19.70 3.84 -6.47
C ARG A 567 -21.15 4.01 -6.93
N ASN A 568 -21.37 4.70 -8.05
CA ASN A 568 -22.70 4.97 -8.59
C ASN A 568 -23.45 3.68 -8.97
N SER A 569 -22.74 2.71 -9.57
CA SER A 569 -23.31 1.41 -9.91
C SER A 569 -23.73 0.61 -8.68
N ARG A 570 -22.95 0.65 -7.61
CA ARG A 570 -23.28 0.00 -6.32
C ARG A 570 -24.46 0.66 -5.65
N MET A 571 -24.50 1.99 -5.62
CA MET A 571 -25.63 2.74 -5.07
C MET A 571 -26.91 2.37 -5.82
N LEU A 572 -26.88 2.34 -7.15
CA LEU A 572 -28.02 1.88 -7.93
C LEU A 572 -28.43 0.45 -7.56
N LYS A 573 -27.50 -0.52 -7.55
CA LYS A 573 -27.78 -1.92 -7.16
C LYS A 573 -28.42 -2.01 -5.77
N ASN A 574 -27.92 -1.25 -4.80
CA ASN A 574 -28.45 -1.20 -3.44
C ASN A 574 -29.86 -0.60 -3.40
N ALA A 575 -30.13 0.44 -4.19
CA ALA A 575 -31.49 0.99 -4.34
C ALA A 575 -32.45 -0.06 -4.92
N LYS A 576 -32.05 -0.78 -5.98
CA LYS A 576 -32.85 -1.88 -6.55
C LYS A 576 -33.17 -2.96 -5.51
N ASN A 577 -32.18 -3.35 -4.70
CA ASN A 577 -32.34 -4.35 -3.63
C ASN A 577 -33.31 -3.89 -2.54
N LEU A 578 -33.22 -2.64 -2.09
CA LEU A 578 -34.12 -2.08 -1.07
C LEU A 578 -35.59 -2.10 -1.53
N ILE A 579 -35.84 -1.84 -2.81
CA ILE A 579 -37.17 -1.89 -3.41
C ILE A 579 -37.68 -3.34 -3.45
N ARG A 580 -36.84 -4.30 -3.86
CA ARG A 580 -37.20 -5.73 -3.91
C ARG A 580 -37.57 -6.33 -2.55
N LEU A 581 -36.99 -5.83 -1.46
CA LEU A 581 -37.27 -6.29 -0.09
C LEU A 581 -38.60 -5.77 0.46
N GLN A 582 -39.30 -4.87 -0.24
CA GLN A 582 -40.58 -4.36 0.24
C GLN A 582 -41.65 -5.45 0.27
N THR A 583 -42.27 -5.59 1.45
CA THR A 583 -43.40 -6.47 1.64
C THR A 583 -44.65 -5.84 1.04
N GLY A 584 -45.40 -6.57 0.21
CA GLY A 584 -46.69 -6.10 -0.31
C GLY A 584 -46.76 -5.92 -1.83
N MET A 585 -45.69 -6.21 -2.59
CA MET A 585 -45.79 -6.22 -4.05
C MET A 585 -46.78 -7.29 -4.53
N LYS A 586 -47.64 -6.91 -5.48
CA LYS A 586 -48.63 -7.81 -6.09
C LYS A 586 -47.97 -8.61 -7.22
N THR A 587 -48.04 -9.93 -7.14
CA THR A 587 -47.53 -10.80 -8.20
C THR A 587 -48.53 -10.95 -9.35
N HIS A 588 -48.04 -10.85 -10.57
CA HIS A 588 -48.76 -11.18 -11.80
C HIS A 588 -48.03 -12.27 -12.58
N GLU A 589 -48.79 -13.24 -13.08
CA GLU A 589 -48.30 -14.27 -13.99
C GLU A 589 -48.82 -13.99 -15.39
N LEU A 590 -47.90 -14.02 -16.36
CA LEU A 590 -48.17 -13.71 -17.75
C LEU A 590 -47.80 -14.92 -18.62
N LYS A 591 -48.61 -15.17 -19.64
CA LYS A 591 -48.30 -16.11 -20.71
C LYS A 591 -47.52 -15.43 -21.83
N GLN A 592 -46.82 -16.22 -22.63
CA GLN A 592 -46.13 -15.72 -23.80
C GLN A 592 -47.05 -14.88 -24.69
N GLY A 593 -46.60 -13.68 -25.04
CA GLY A 593 -47.33 -12.70 -25.85
C GLY A 593 -48.23 -11.74 -25.06
N GLU A 594 -48.47 -11.98 -23.77
CA GLU A 594 -49.23 -11.04 -22.92
C GLU A 594 -48.37 -9.82 -22.56
N THR A 595 -48.99 -8.64 -22.61
CA THR A 595 -48.34 -7.35 -22.38
C THR A 595 -48.60 -6.87 -20.95
N VAL A 596 -47.58 -6.34 -20.27
CA VAL A 596 -47.70 -5.71 -18.94
C VAL A 596 -48.35 -4.33 -19.06
N PHE A 597 -47.81 -3.51 -19.96
CA PHE A 597 -48.36 -2.21 -20.39
C PHE A 597 -47.80 -1.85 -21.76
N LYS A 598 -48.46 -0.92 -22.46
CA LYS A 598 -48.05 -0.41 -23.78
C LYS A 598 -47.51 1.01 -23.71
N GLU A 599 -46.65 1.34 -24.68
CA GLU A 599 -46.19 2.70 -24.91
C GLU A 599 -47.39 3.64 -25.11
N GLY A 600 -47.36 4.80 -24.47
CA GLY A 600 -48.44 5.81 -24.50
C GLY A 600 -49.54 5.63 -23.44
N GLU A 601 -49.59 4.49 -22.74
CA GLU A 601 -50.54 4.31 -21.64
C GLU A 601 -50.17 5.18 -20.42
N SER A 602 -51.12 5.47 -19.53
CA SER A 602 -50.81 6.13 -18.26
C SER A 602 -50.18 5.13 -17.28
N GLY A 603 -49.10 5.53 -16.63
CA GLY A 603 -48.35 4.74 -15.67
C GLY A 603 -48.63 5.16 -14.22
N SER A 604 -49.34 4.32 -13.48
CA SER A 604 -49.61 4.49 -12.05
C SER A 604 -48.87 3.50 -11.15
N SER A 605 -48.07 2.60 -11.72
CA SER A 605 -47.35 1.53 -10.99
C SER A 605 -45.96 1.31 -11.56
N MET A 606 -45.04 0.78 -10.75
CA MET A 606 -43.76 0.22 -11.21
C MET A 606 -43.76 -1.30 -11.08
N PHE A 607 -42.90 -1.95 -11.85
CA PHE A 607 -42.80 -3.41 -11.89
C PHE A 607 -41.35 -3.87 -11.74
N ALA A 608 -41.18 -5.06 -11.18
CA ALA A 608 -39.90 -5.79 -11.15
C ALA A 608 -40.09 -7.22 -11.66
N VAL A 609 -39.12 -7.77 -12.38
CA VAL A 609 -39.13 -9.17 -12.80
C VAL A 609 -38.76 -10.06 -11.59
N SER A 610 -39.61 -11.05 -11.29
CA SER A 610 -39.41 -11.99 -10.17
C SER A 610 -38.17 -12.87 -10.36
N GLU A 611 -37.69 -13.51 -9.28
CA GLU A 611 -36.55 -14.45 -9.30
C GLU A 611 -36.83 -15.69 -10.16
N ASP A 612 -38.08 -16.16 -10.16
CA ASP A 612 -38.61 -17.20 -11.04
C ASP A 612 -39.29 -16.62 -12.29
N GLY A 613 -38.98 -15.36 -12.64
CA GLY A 613 -39.58 -14.65 -13.76
C GLY A 613 -38.89 -15.01 -15.08
N GLY A 614 -39.68 -15.45 -16.07
CA GLY A 614 -39.21 -15.60 -17.46
C GLY A 614 -38.82 -14.27 -18.10
N GLU A 615 -38.28 -14.34 -19.32
CA GLU A 615 -37.79 -13.18 -20.07
C GLU A 615 -38.93 -12.34 -20.66
N LEU A 616 -38.85 -11.01 -20.50
CA LEU A 616 -39.75 -10.03 -21.13
C LEU A 616 -39.05 -9.36 -22.32
N SER A 617 -39.78 -9.05 -23.38
CA SER A 617 -39.30 -8.21 -24.48
C SER A 617 -39.75 -6.76 -24.31
N VAL A 618 -38.87 -5.83 -24.67
CA VAL A 618 -39.09 -4.38 -24.60
C VAL A 618 -39.16 -3.83 -26.01
N THR A 619 -40.26 -3.16 -26.35
CA THR A 619 -40.44 -2.56 -27.67
C THR A 619 -40.74 -1.06 -27.60
N ILE A 620 -40.23 -0.33 -28.59
CA ILE A 620 -40.48 1.11 -28.79
C ILE A 620 -40.94 1.30 -30.23
N GLY A 621 -42.10 1.94 -30.43
CA GLY A 621 -42.68 2.11 -31.77
C GLY A 621 -42.90 0.77 -32.50
N GLY A 622 -43.10 -0.32 -31.75
CA GLY A 622 -43.24 -1.68 -32.29
C GLY A 622 -41.94 -2.41 -32.64
N VAL A 623 -40.77 -1.77 -32.47
CA VAL A 623 -39.45 -2.40 -32.69
C VAL A 623 -38.91 -2.91 -31.37
N GLU A 624 -38.44 -4.17 -31.31
CA GLU A 624 -37.76 -4.72 -30.15
C GLU A 624 -36.40 -4.07 -29.96
N VAL A 625 -36.19 -3.45 -28.80
CA VAL A 625 -34.98 -2.69 -28.44
C VAL A 625 -34.17 -3.35 -27.33
N GLY A 626 -34.72 -4.37 -26.68
CA GLY A 626 -34.08 -5.03 -25.56
C GLY A 626 -34.98 -6.08 -24.92
N LYS A 627 -34.43 -6.73 -23.90
CA LYS A 627 -35.08 -7.75 -23.11
C LYS A 627 -34.85 -7.43 -21.64
N MET A 628 -35.74 -7.90 -20.77
CA MET A 628 -35.62 -7.79 -19.32
C MET A 628 -35.66 -9.19 -18.71
N LYS A 629 -34.87 -9.37 -17.66
CA LYS A 629 -34.68 -10.62 -16.93
C LYS A 629 -34.88 -10.39 -15.43
N GLU A 630 -34.75 -11.48 -14.67
CA GLU A 630 -34.79 -11.48 -13.22
C GLU A 630 -34.08 -10.26 -12.61
N GLY A 631 -34.80 -9.54 -11.75
CA GLY A 631 -34.28 -8.39 -11.02
C GLY A 631 -34.37 -7.05 -11.75
N ASP A 632 -34.72 -7.03 -13.03
CA ASP A 632 -34.94 -5.79 -13.75
C ASP A 632 -36.21 -5.09 -13.27
N MET A 633 -36.09 -3.78 -13.07
CA MET A 633 -37.21 -2.89 -12.76
C MET A 633 -37.60 -2.09 -13.98
N PHE A 634 -38.89 -1.82 -14.13
CA PHE A 634 -39.44 -1.08 -15.26
C PHE A 634 -40.74 -0.35 -14.91
N GLY A 635 -41.05 0.69 -15.69
CA GLY A 635 -42.22 1.53 -15.50
C GLY A 635 -42.05 2.64 -14.45
N GLU A 636 -40.91 2.70 -13.77
CA GLU A 636 -40.54 3.73 -12.81
C GLU A 636 -40.39 5.12 -13.45
N THR A 637 -39.99 5.19 -14.73
CA THR A 637 -39.79 6.47 -15.44
C THR A 637 -41.03 7.36 -15.39
N ALA A 638 -42.21 6.76 -15.58
CA ALA A 638 -43.49 7.48 -15.54
C ALA A 638 -43.82 8.05 -14.14
N LEU A 639 -43.20 7.51 -13.09
CA LEU A 639 -43.41 7.94 -11.71
C LEU A 639 -42.33 8.91 -11.22
N LEU A 640 -41.09 8.74 -11.67
CA LEU A 640 -39.92 9.47 -11.18
C LEU A 640 -39.62 10.74 -11.97
N LEU A 641 -39.89 10.73 -13.27
CA LEU A 641 -39.68 11.87 -14.15
C LEU A 641 -41.01 12.58 -14.35
N ASN A 642 -40.99 13.91 -14.42
CA ASN A 642 -42.18 14.74 -14.61
C ASN A 642 -42.73 14.69 -16.04
N LEU A 643 -42.88 13.49 -16.61
CA LEU A 643 -43.28 13.19 -18.00
C LEU A 643 -44.77 12.85 -18.12
N GLN A 644 -45.63 13.58 -17.39
CA GLN A 644 -47.09 13.41 -17.42
C GLN A 644 -47.58 11.97 -17.13
N LYS A 645 -46.78 11.14 -16.45
CA LYS A 645 -47.07 9.73 -16.16
C LYS A 645 -47.35 8.88 -17.42
N VAL A 646 -46.72 9.15 -18.55
CA VAL A 646 -46.90 8.34 -19.78
C VAL A 646 -45.87 7.20 -19.85
N ARG A 647 -46.29 6.00 -20.24
CA ARG A 647 -45.40 4.85 -20.47
C ARG A 647 -44.54 5.10 -21.71
N SER A 648 -43.23 5.04 -21.55
CA SER A 648 -42.27 5.28 -22.63
C SER A 648 -41.94 4.04 -23.47
N ILE A 649 -42.38 2.85 -23.05
CA ILE A 649 -42.07 1.57 -23.71
C ILE A 649 -43.28 0.63 -23.64
N THR A 650 -43.27 -0.42 -24.48
CA THR A 650 -44.17 -1.58 -24.34
C THR A 650 -43.37 -2.77 -23.80
N VAL A 651 -43.92 -3.49 -22.82
CA VAL A 651 -43.26 -4.66 -22.22
C VAL A 651 -44.15 -5.89 -22.36
N THR A 652 -43.64 -6.93 -23.01
CA THR A 652 -44.40 -8.16 -23.35
C THR A 652 -43.68 -9.40 -22.85
N CYS A 653 -44.42 -10.40 -22.37
CA CYS A 653 -43.82 -11.68 -21.99
C CYS A 653 -43.33 -12.44 -23.23
N SER A 654 -42.03 -12.72 -23.27
CA SER A 654 -41.39 -13.43 -24.41
C SER A 654 -41.15 -14.91 -24.13
N SER A 655 -41.12 -15.29 -22.85
CA SER A 655 -41.01 -16.68 -22.37
C SER A 655 -42.37 -17.37 -22.24
N PRO A 656 -42.42 -18.72 -22.12
CA PRO A 656 -43.68 -19.46 -21.94
C PRO A 656 -44.51 -18.96 -20.75
N LYS A 657 -43.83 -18.56 -19.68
CA LYS A 657 -44.42 -17.96 -18.48
C LYS A 657 -43.48 -16.87 -17.97
N CYS A 658 -44.02 -15.70 -17.65
CA CYS A 658 -43.31 -14.63 -16.98
C CYS A 658 -44.01 -14.29 -15.67
N LYS A 659 -43.25 -13.83 -14.69
CA LYS A 659 -43.79 -13.43 -13.38
C LYS A 659 -43.21 -12.09 -13.00
N VAL A 660 -44.09 -11.12 -12.78
CA VAL A 660 -43.72 -9.74 -12.47
C VAL A 660 -44.35 -9.32 -11.15
N LEU A 661 -43.64 -8.48 -10.40
CA LEU A 661 -44.07 -7.92 -9.14
C LEU A 661 -44.46 -6.46 -9.37
N GLU A 662 -45.68 -6.08 -9.02
CA GLU A 662 -46.21 -4.72 -9.13
C GLU A 662 -46.19 -4.02 -7.77
N MET A 663 -45.74 -2.76 -7.76
CA MET A 663 -45.89 -1.83 -6.65
C MET A 663 -46.67 -0.60 -7.12
N GLN A 664 -47.64 -0.15 -6.32
CA GLN A 664 -48.42 1.04 -6.67
C GLN A 664 -47.54 2.29 -6.62
N GLY A 665 -47.79 3.24 -7.52
CA GLY A 665 -46.92 4.41 -7.67
C GLY A 665 -46.89 5.30 -6.44
N GLU A 666 -47.99 5.39 -5.68
CA GLU A 666 -48.07 6.11 -4.41
C GLU A 666 -47.16 5.48 -3.36
N GLU A 667 -47.19 4.14 -3.24
CA GLU A 667 -46.31 3.38 -2.35
C GLU A 667 -44.83 3.52 -2.76
N PHE A 668 -44.56 3.50 -4.06
CA PHE A 668 -43.21 3.67 -4.58
C PHE A 668 -42.65 5.07 -4.32
N VAL A 669 -43.44 6.12 -4.56
CA VAL A 669 -43.03 7.50 -4.28
C VAL A 669 -42.84 7.72 -2.78
N GLN A 670 -43.71 7.15 -1.95
CA GLN A 670 -43.56 7.17 -0.50
C GLN A 670 -42.27 6.47 -0.08
N LEU A 671 -41.98 5.28 -0.62
CA LEU A 671 -40.74 4.56 -0.37
C LEU A 671 -39.50 5.38 -0.73
N MET A 672 -39.50 6.07 -1.88
CA MET A 672 -38.40 6.95 -2.27
C MET A 672 -38.25 8.14 -1.31
N SER A 673 -39.35 8.62 -0.74
CA SER A 673 -39.37 9.74 0.22
C SER A 673 -38.90 9.33 1.62
N ASP A 674 -39.22 8.10 2.03
CA ASP A 674 -38.83 7.53 3.33
C ASP A 674 -37.40 6.96 3.32
N SER A 675 -36.86 6.68 2.14
CA SER A 675 -35.49 6.21 1.94
C SER A 675 -34.46 7.34 2.05
N PRO A 676 -33.18 7.03 2.30
CA PRO A 676 -32.11 8.00 2.17
C PRO A 676 -32.13 8.69 0.80
N GLU A 677 -31.83 10.00 0.76
CA GLU A 677 -31.94 10.85 -0.44
C GLU A 677 -31.26 10.23 -1.69
N TRP A 678 -30.13 9.55 -1.47
CA TRP A 678 -29.37 8.93 -2.55
C TRP A 678 -30.12 7.82 -3.29
N VAL A 679 -31.07 7.12 -2.63
CA VAL A 679 -31.87 6.05 -3.25
C VAL A 679 -32.73 6.63 -4.37
N GLY A 680 -33.48 7.70 -4.06
CA GLY A 680 -34.29 8.40 -5.04
C GLY A 680 -33.46 9.02 -6.16
N ARG A 681 -32.28 9.58 -5.83
CA ARG A 681 -31.35 10.12 -6.82
C ARG A 681 -30.86 9.05 -7.80
N SER A 682 -30.36 7.92 -7.31
CA SER A 682 -29.89 6.81 -8.15
C SER A 682 -30.99 6.25 -9.07
N MET A 683 -32.22 6.15 -8.56
CA MET A 683 -33.37 5.70 -9.34
C MET A 683 -33.77 6.69 -10.45
N LYS A 684 -33.71 8.00 -10.17
CA LYS A 684 -33.93 9.06 -11.16
C LYS A 684 -32.85 9.06 -12.24
N ASP A 685 -31.58 8.93 -11.86
CA ASP A 685 -30.46 8.88 -12.80
C ASP A 685 -30.57 7.69 -13.74
N MET A 686 -30.96 6.52 -13.24
CA MET A 686 -31.28 5.35 -14.06
C MET A 686 -32.41 5.65 -15.06
N ALA A 687 -33.52 6.26 -14.60
CA ALA A 687 -34.66 6.59 -15.46
C ALA A 687 -34.27 7.59 -16.57
N ARG A 688 -33.47 8.62 -16.26
CA ARG A 688 -32.96 9.60 -17.23
C ARG A 688 -32.09 8.93 -18.29
N ARG A 689 -31.14 8.09 -17.87
CA ARG A 689 -30.25 7.35 -18.77
C ARG A 689 -31.02 6.40 -19.69
N ARG A 690 -32.11 5.80 -19.20
CA ARG A 690 -33.01 4.97 -20.03
C ARG A 690 -33.70 5.80 -21.12
N GLU A 691 -34.24 6.96 -20.79
CA GLU A 691 -34.86 7.84 -21.79
C GLU A 691 -33.84 8.37 -22.82
N PHE A 692 -32.62 8.66 -22.37
CA PHE A 692 -31.54 9.04 -23.28
C PHE A 692 -31.14 7.88 -24.22
N ASN A 693 -30.94 6.67 -23.70
CA ASN A 693 -30.64 5.48 -24.51
C ASN A 693 -31.78 5.15 -25.49
N LYS A 694 -33.02 5.36 -25.07
CA LYS A 694 -34.20 5.25 -25.95
C LYS A 694 -34.12 6.24 -27.12
N ALA A 695 -33.78 7.51 -26.86
CA ALA A 695 -33.62 8.52 -27.91
C ALA A 695 -32.52 8.12 -28.91
N LEU A 696 -31.37 7.63 -28.43
CA LEU A 696 -30.27 7.16 -29.27
C LEU A 696 -30.66 5.96 -30.13
N ASN A 697 -31.30 4.94 -29.54
CA ASN A 697 -31.66 3.71 -30.24
C ASN A 697 -32.70 3.93 -31.34
N LYS A 698 -33.68 4.81 -31.12
CA LYS A 698 -34.71 5.09 -32.14
C LYS A 698 -34.15 5.81 -33.36
N GLN A 699 -33.09 6.60 -33.20
CA GLN A 699 -32.44 7.29 -34.32
C GLN A 699 -31.67 6.32 -35.24
N HIS A 700 -31.29 5.13 -34.76
CA HIS A 700 -30.40 4.20 -35.47
C HIS A 700 -30.85 2.74 -35.50
N ASN A 701 -32.11 2.43 -35.15
CA ASN A 701 -32.63 1.06 -35.01
C ASN A 701 -31.75 0.16 -34.12
N GLY A 702 -31.02 0.74 -33.15
CA GLY A 702 -30.15 0.01 -32.22
C GLY A 702 -28.89 -0.64 -32.79
N THR A 703 -28.50 -0.34 -34.04
CA THR A 703 -27.34 -1.00 -34.70
C THR A 703 -26.09 -0.13 -34.82
N ALA A 704 -26.15 1.16 -34.47
CA ALA A 704 -25.01 2.07 -34.61
C ALA A 704 -23.93 1.79 -33.54
N PRO A 705 -22.64 1.77 -33.93
CA PRO A 705 -21.54 1.76 -32.97
C PRO A 705 -21.63 2.94 -32.00
N LEU A 706 -21.33 2.71 -30.71
CA LEU A 706 -21.36 3.74 -29.67
C LEU A 706 -20.55 4.99 -30.01
N ARG A 707 -19.44 4.82 -30.74
CA ARG A 707 -18.58 5.94 -31.13
C ARG A 707 -19.25 6.86 -32.16
N ASP A 708 -20.04 6.28 -33.06
CA ASP A 708 -20.77 7.03 -34.05
C ASP A 708 -21.92 7.81 -33.40
N LEU A 709 -22.55 7.24 -32.37
CA LEU A 709 -23.53 7.95 -31.55
C LEU A 709 -22.90 9.15 -30.83
N PHE A 710 -21.72 8.99 -30.24
CA PHE A 710 -21.00 10.08 -29.59
C PHE A 710 -20.67 11.21 -30.57
N ASN A 711 -20.02 10.88 -31.68
CA ASN A 711 -19.61 11.86 -32.68
C ASN A 711 -20.81 12.57 -33.35
N MET A 712 -21.99 11.95 -33.33
CA MET A 712 -23.22 12.58 -33.82
C MET A 712 -23.76 13.63 -32.85
N ILE A 713 -23.64 13.38 -31.55
CA ILE A 713 -24.08 14.33 -30.50
C ILE A 713 -23.08 15.49 -30.41
N ASP A 714 -21.79 15.20 -30.56
CA ASP A 714 -20.68 16.16 -30.63
C ASP A 714 -20.72 16.94 -31.95
N THR A 715 -21.55 17.99 -31.98
CA THR A 715 -21.86 18.74 -33.20
C THR A 715 -20.76 19.73 -33.57
N ASP A 716 -20.02 20.24 -32.58
CA ASP A 716 -18.90 21.14 -32.78
C ASP A 716 -17.55 20.41 -32.93
N ASN A 717 -17.52 19.09 -32.72
CA ASN A 717 -16.35 18.21 -32.82
C ASN A 717 -15.24 18.59 -31.84
N ASP A 718 -15.60 19.10 -30.66
CA ASP A 718 -14.64 19.43 -29.60
C ASP A 718 -14.17 18.19 -28.81
N GLY A 719 -14.79 17.03 -29.06
CA GLY A 719 -14.47 15.74 -28.45
C GLY A 719 -15.11 15.51 -27.08
N ARG A 720 -16.06 16.37 -26.67
CA ARG A 720 -16.82 16.33 -25.42
C ARG A 720 -18.30 16.61 -25.74
N LEU A 721 -19.21 16.23 -24.85
CA LEU A 721 -20.62 16.54 -25.00
C LEU A 721 -21.03 17.58 -23.96
N SER A 722 -21.53 18.71 -24.46
CA SER A 722 -22.10 19.77 -23.64
C SER A 722 -23.57 19.48 -23.28
N ILE A 723 -24.07 20.18 -22.25
CA ILE A 723 -25.50 20.13 -21.87
C ILE A 723 -26.40 20.47 -23.07
N SER A 724 -26.00 21.45 -23.88
CA SER A 724 -26.76 21.91 -25.05
C SER A 724 -26.91 20.81 -26.11
N GLU A 725 -25.85 20.02 -26.35
CA GLU A 725 -25.85 18.95 -27.34
C GLU A 725 -26.70 17.76 -26.91
N VAL A 726 -26.51 17.30 -25.67
CA VAL A 726 -27.32 16.21 -25.08
C VAL A 726 -28.80 16.62 -25.05
N LYS A 727 -29.10 17.86 -24.65
CA LYS A 727 -30.46 18.42 -24.65
C LYS A 727 -31.05 18.45 -26.06
N THR A 728 -30.26 18.80 -27.08
CA THR A 728 -30.73 18.84 -28.47
C THR A 728 -31.18 17.46 -28.94
N VAL A 729 -30.41 16.41 -28.61
CA VAL A 729 -30.76 15.04 -28.99
C VAL A 729 -32.01 14.54 -28.27
N ILE A 730 -32.12 14.76 -26.96
CA ILE A 730 -33.31 14.28 -26.21
C ILE A 730 -34.57 15.03 -26.63
N LYS A 731 -34.51 16.35 -26.85
CA LYS A 731 -35.65 17.18 -27.29
C LYS A 731 -36.10 16.90 -28.71
N LYS A 732 -35.19 16.47 -29.60
CA LYS A 732 -35.55 16.02 -30.95
C LYS A 732 -36.46 14.79 -30.91
N PHE A 733 -36.29 13.94 -29.89
CA PHE A 733 -37.05 12.72 -29.73
C PHE A 733 -38.31 12.90 -28.86
N ASP A 734 -38.16 13.58 -27.73
CA ASP A 734 -39.26 13.94 -26.83
C ASP A 734 -39.20 15.44 -26.54
N PRO A 735 -39.95 16.26 -27.30
CA PRO A 735 -40.03 17.70 -27.06
C PRO A 735 -40.56 18.06 -25.67
N SER A 736 -41.31 17.15 -25.04
CA SER A 736 -41.90 17.33 -23.70
C SER A 736 -40.94 17.00 -22.56
N PHE A 737 -39.77 16.43 -22.85
CA PHE A 737 -38.76 16.10 -21.84
C PHE A 737 -38.31 17.36 -21.08
N PRO A 738 -38.44 17.46 -19.75
CA PRO A 738 -38.15 18.69 -19.02
C PRO A 738 -36.68 19.11 -19.12
N ASP A 739 -36.42 20.41 -19.21
CA ASP A 739 -35.06 20.95 -19.29
C ASP A 739 -34.24 20.62 -18.04
N GLU A 740 -34.87 20.66 -16.87
CA GLU A 740 -34.26 20.30 -15.58
C GLU A 740 -33.77 18.84 -15.57
N GLU A 741 -34.53 17.93 -16.17
CA GLU A 741 -34.14 16.51 -16.26
C GLU A 741 -33.02 16.29 -17.28
N ALA A 742 -32.92 17.13 -18.32
CA ALA A 742 -31.82 17.07 -19.28
C ALA A 742 -30.50 17.56 -18.67
N ILE A 743 -30.55 18.61 -17.84
CA ILE A 743 -29.39 19.08 -17.07
C ILE A 743 -28.95 17.98 -16.10
N ALA A 744 -29.88 17.44 -15.32
CA ALA A 744 -29.58 16.44 -14.32
C ALA A 744 -29.14 15.09 -14.93
N LEU A 745 -29.56 14.77 -16.17
CA LEU A 745 -28.99 13.66 -16.94
C LEU A 745 -27.50 13.86 -17.18
N VAL A 746 -27.11 15.04 -17.65
CA VAL A 746 -25.70 15.37 -17.94
C VAL A 746 -24.87 15.32 -16.66
N GLU A 747 -25.37 15.92 -15.58
CA GLU A 747 -24.74 15.84 -14.25
C GLU A 747 -24.58 14.38 -13.76
N SER A 748 -25.52 13.49 -14.11
CA SER A 748 -25.42 12.07 -13.75
C SER A 748 -24.43 11.28 -14.61
N MET A 749 -24.06 11.79 -15.79
CA MET A 749 -23.15 11.16 -16.75
C MET A 749 -21.72 11.70 -16.63
N ASP A 750 -21.58 12.94 -16.18
CA ASP A 750 -20.33 13.59 -15.80
C ASP A 750 -19.82 13.02 -14.48
N LEU A 751 -18.80 12.16 -14.57
CA LEU A 751 -18.25 11.39 -13.46
C LEU A 751 -17.04 12.06 -12.82
N ASP A 752 -16.55 13.18 -13.37
CA ASP A 752 -15.46 13.94 -12.75
C ASP A 752 -15.90 15.33 -12.27
N GLY A 753 -17.10 15.78 -12.67
CA GLY A 753 -17.73 17.04 -12.30
C GLY A 753 -17.21 18.23 -13.10
N ASN A 754 -16.63 18.01 -14.28
CA ASN A 754 -16.04 19.07 -15.10
C ASN A 754 -17.07 19.86 -15.95
N GLY A 755 -18.33 19.41 -15.98
CA GLY A 755 -19.45 20.02 -16.70
C GLY A 755 -19.66 19.51 -18.14
N TYR A 756 -18.87 18.53 -18.59
CA TYR A 756 -18.91 17.95 -19.93
C TYR A 756 -18.81 16.43 -19.87
N ILE A 757 -19.39 15.73 -20.85
CA ILE A 757 -19.28 14.26 -20.94
C ILE A 757 -18.22 13.91 -21.98
N THR A 758 -17.12 13.32 -21.54
CA THR A 758 -16.06 12.81 -22.41
C THR A 758 -16.47 11.48 -23.08
N TRP A 759 -15.75 11.08 -24.13
CA TRP A 759 -15.95 9.75 -24.73
C TRP A 759 -15.78 8.60 -23.72
N LYS A 760 -14.85 8.71 -22.75
CA LYS A 760 -14.63 7.67 -21.73
C LYS A 760 -15.87 7.53 -20.84
N GLU A 761 -16.42 8.64 -20.36
CA GLU A 761 -17.63 8.68 -19.54
C GLU A 761 -18.86 8.20 -20.32
N PHE A 762 -19.05 8.69 -21.54
CA PHE A 762 -20.13 8.25 -22.41
C PHE A 762 -20.06 6.74 -22.64
N LYS A 763 -18.91 6.20 -23.02
CA LYS A 763 -18.71 4.76 -23.21
C LYS A 763 -18.99 3.97 -21.92
N ARG A 764 -18.61 4.51 -20.76
CA ARG A 764 -18.79 3.86 -19.46
C ARG A 764 -20.27 3.78 -19.08
N VAL A 765 -20.98 4.90 -19.17
CA VAL A 765 -22.37 5.03 -18.71
C VAL A 765 -23.37 4.49 -19.74
N VAL A 766 -23.15 4.78 -21.02
CA VAL A 766 -24.03 4.36 -22.12
C VAL A 766 -23.66 2.96 -22.61
N GLY A 767 -22.37 2.67 -22.77
CA GLY A 767 -21.89 1.43 -23.37
C GLY A 767 -21.97 0.19 -22.49
N GLN A 768 -22.07 0.37 -21.17
CA GLN A 768 -22.41 -0.71 -20.23
C GLN A 768 -23.87 -0.68 -19.80
N GLY A 769 -24.71 0.16 -20.43
CA GLY A 769 -26.07 0.46 -19.98
C GLY A 769 -26.87 -0.79 -19.65
N ASP A 770 -27.49 -0.76 -18.45
CA ASP A 770 -28.40 -1.76 -17.85
C ASP A 770 -28.91 -2.79 -18.88
N ARG A 771 -28.16 -3.88 -19.05
CA ARG A 771 -28.57 -5.08 -19.77
C ARG A 771 -29.59 -5.88 -18.99
#